data_AF-A0A1F9I5Y2-F1
#
_entry.id   AF-A0A1F9I5Y2-F1
#
_cell.length_a   1.000
_cell.length_b   1.000
_cell.length_c   1.000
_cell.angle_alpha   90.00
_cell.angle_beta   90.00
_cell.angle_gamma   90.00
#
_symmetry.space_group_name_H-M   'P 1'
#
loop_
_entity.id
_entity.type
_entity.pdbx_description
1 polymer ?
#
loop_
_entity_poly.entity_id
_entity_poly.type
_entity_poly.pdbx_seq_one_letter_code
_entity_poly.pdbx_strand_id
1 'polypeptide(L)'
;MIFQPYLTKLDRKKSEEKRGVRETLDRWRQDWLFFIALVCFFLSGAAGLIYEVVWTRMLTQVFGNTTYAIATVLSSFMAGLALGSYLFGRIADRGKNGFLLYGVLEFGVGLYGLAVPWLFKLGQIIYIPLFRLNDSYPLIFNLLLFFLSLFLLVLPTLLMGATLPVLSRFFVRSFARLGQRVGDLYGTNTMGAVLGCGLAGYYLIPALGMRGTVYAAAAVNLVIAMLIFAADRIRLKEPSGIFVAAAEADPSGSAPSWLGRVLLFSFALSGFAALVYENAWTRALTLVVGSSVYSFTTMLVTFLVGLALGGFVYARLLANRQARVSTFGAIELGVGLAALATIPLFEKLPLIFLRLLHGFGDSFSLFLTVQVLLSALVMFLPTVLLGMTFPLVAHLLTQSLDHVGSSVGASYAANTVGAILGAFAGGFIFIPLIGVQNSILLGVAINLLVGWFLVVMDPRFSSAPRWVLGMVVLAAVVLIPLKMPRWDRYILTSGVTIYSDHYSDLPRDSLRLEEMRRSELLYYREGLTATVSVHRSHKDYLYLTSNGKIDGSHGDALTMLMTGYLPMLLLPAAEQVAIIGLGTGMTVKAVGAFPVTKIEVLEIEPAMAEAAAFFGDANGKILEDPRVRIIPTDGRNYMVATPHQYDLIISEPSNPWIAGVASLFTEEFYAVTKKKLKPHGIFAQWFHNYSMSPDDFRMVLRTFGESFPFVTVWNLQESDFLLVGSLRELGFDYPRLKKRFSEMGVLREDFKKLGLSDIYALLGFYRMGRKELLAFAEGADLNTDDSARLEYSAPRSLGKSTSTLNRKLFESFVADPPWGSNSEWVSRARHHYYMGQAFHASGWSTRALKEAEQAIRFEPGNGDYYLLRAKILLAQDKTAEAAEAAEKALLSGAEKAKEVLALADDFYTTQAEKIYRRIVRTGVKEISPYLGLGSIALHRKDFSAAQRWFQQAAEIQPKHPGVLFALGRLQLAKGNDAEALTLLLESQENGEDSAALYSELGEAYSRLKQWEKVVPAYEAALRRNRRNVAWRLSLAQALGRLGKVREAEEKYRDVLALDSSSTEAWRGLSGLGKRF
;
A
#
# COMPACT_ATOMS: atom_id res chain seq x y z
N MET A 1 -21.48 70.94 -59.30
CA MET A 1 -21.84 69.50 -59.34
C MET A 1 -20.67 68.52 -59.50
N ILE A 2 -19.39 68.95 -59.56
CA ILE A 2 -18.26 68.05 -59.90
C ILE A 2 -17.56 67.41 -58.67
N PHE A 3 -17.77 67.91 -57.45
CA PHE A 3 -17.06 67.42 -56.24
C PHE A 3 -17.87 66.49 -55.30
N GLN A 4 -19.18 66.35 -55.51
CA GLN A 4 -20.06 65.57 -54.63
C GLN A 4 -19.79 64.04 -54.64
N PRO A 5 -19.44 63.40 -55.78
CA PRO A 5 -19.11 61.97 -55.83
C PRO A 5 -17.78 61.60 -55.15
N TYR A 6 -16.84 62.53 -55.07
CA TYR A 6 -15.53 62.32 -54.43
C TYR A 6 -15.61 62.40 -52.90
N LEU A 7 -16.42 63.32 -52.37
CA LEU A 7 -16.68 63.43 -50.92
C LEU A 7 -17.43 62.21 -50.37
N THR A 8 -18.41 61.69 -51.10
CA THR A 8 -19.13 60.44 -50.71
C THR A 8 -18.23 59.20 -50.76
N LYS A 9 -17.28 59.10 -51.71
CA LYS A 9 -16.27 58.02 -51.71
C LYS A 9 -15.29 58.13 -50.54
N LEU A 10 -14.86 59.34 -50.17
CA LEU A 10 -13.98 59.55 -49.02
C LEU A 10 -14.67 59.25 -47.69
N ASP A 11 -15.95 59.61 -47.52
CA ASP A 11 -16.73 59.28 -46.33
C ASP A 11 -17.04 57.79 -46.23
N ARG A 12 -17.32 57.10 -47.35
CA ARG A 12 -17.46 55.64 -47.37
C ARG A 12 -16.16 54.94 -46.99
N LYS A 13 -15.02 55.40 -47.52
CA LYS A 13 -13.70 54.84 -47.21
C LYS A 13 -13.31 55.09 -45.75
N LYS A 14 -13.54 56.29 -45.20
CA LYS A 14 -13.37 56.59 -43.77
C LYS A 14 -14.33 55.81 -42.88
N SER A 15 -15.56 55.53 -43.34
CA SER A 15 -16.54 54.69 -42.65
C SER A 15 -16.12 53.21 -42.62
N GLU A 16 -15.65 52.66 -43.74
CA GLU A 16 -15.13 51.29 -43.85
C GLU A 16 -13.83 51.10 -43.07
N GLU A 17 -12.94 52.10 -43.08
CA GLU A 17 -11.69 52.09 -42.32
C GLU A 17 -11.96 52.23 -40.80
N LYS A 18 -12.89 53.10 -40.38
CA LYS A 18 -13.38 53.15 -38.98
C LYS A 18 -14.08 51.87 -38.57
N ARG A 19 -14.81 51.20 -39.47
CA ARG A 19 -15.48 49.92 -39.21
C ARG A 19 -14.48 48.78 -39.07
N GLY A 20 -13.46 48.72 -39.93
CA GLY A 20 -12.35 47.76 -39.84
C GLY A 20 -11.50 47.95 -38.57
N VAL A 21 -11.19 49.19 -38.19
CA VAL A 21 -10.50 49.49 -36.91
C VAL A 21 -11.35 49.11 -35.70
N ARG A 22 -12.67 49.37 -35.75
CA ARG A 22 -13.61 49.00 -34.68
C ARG A 22 -13.79 47.49 -34.54
N GLU A 23 -13.94 46.77 -35.66
CA GLU A 23 -13.99 45.30 -35.68
C GLU A 23 -12.67 44.67 -35.18
N THR A 24 -11.52 45.27 -35.50
CA THR A 24 -10.21 44.81 -35.00
C THR A 24 -10.04 45.06 -33.50
N LEU A 25 -10.46 46.24 -33.00
CA LEU A 25 -10.46 46.58 -31.58
C LEU A 25 -11.45 45.72 -30.77
N ASP A 26 -12.64 45.43 -31.32
CA ASP A 26 -13.65 44.60 -30.67
C ASP A 26 -13.20 43.13 -30.63
N ARG A 27 -12.54 42.63 -31.68
CA ARG A 27 -11.92 41.30 -31.68
C ARG A 27 -10.80 41.21 -30.65
N TRP A 28 -9.91 42.19 -30.61
CA TRP A 28 -8.81 42.25 -29.61
C TRP A 28 -9.34 42.29 -28.17
N ARG A 29 -10.40 43.07 -27.91
CA ARG A 29 -11.06 43.13 -26.60
C ARG A 29 -11.74 41.81 -26.21
N GLN A 30 -12.39 41.13 -27.16
CA GLN A 30 -13.00 39.82 -26.91
C GLN A 30 -11.95 38.74 -26.65
N ASP A 31 -10.85 38.75 -27.40
CA ASP A 31 -9.74 37.82 -27.19
C ASP A 31 -9.04 38.07 -25.84
N TRP A 32 -8.89 39.33 -25.44
CA TRP A 32 -8.37 39.72 -24.12
C TRP A 32 -9.30 39.29 -22.97
N LEU A 33 -10.61 39.51 -23.09
CA LEU A 33 -11.59 39.03 -22.10
C LEU A 33 -11.62 37.50 -22.00
N PHE A 34 -11.50 36.81 -23.13
CA PHE A 34 -11.39 35.35 -23.14
C PHE A 34 -10.10 34.87 -22.48
N PHE A 35 -8.98 35.55 -22.73
CA PHE A 35 -7.71 35.25 -22.07
C PHE A 35 -7.80 35.42 -20.55
N ILE A 36 -8.39 36.52 -20.05
CA ILE A 36 -8.64 36.71 -18.61
C ILE A 36 -9.50 35.58 -18.05
N ALA A 37 -10.57 35.21 -18.75
CA ALA A 37 -11.42 34.12 -18.32
C ALA A 37 -10.67 32.79 -18.27
N LEU A 38 -9.81 32.49 -19.25
CA LEU A 38 -8.98 31.28 -19.24
C LEU A 38 -8.00 31.26 -18.07
N VAL A 39 -7.32 32.37 -17.77
CA VAL A 39 -6.43 32.47 -16.60
C VAL A 39 -7.21 32.30 -15.31
N CYS A 40 -8.35 32.98 -15.17
CA CYS A 40 -9.23 32.84 -14.02
C CYS A 40 -9.75 31.42 -13.86
N PHE A 41 -10.10 30.77 -14.96
CA PHE A 41 -10.67 29.42 -14.95
C PHE A 41 -9.60 28.35 -14.71
N PHE A 42 -8.36 28.58 -15.17
CA PHE A 42 -7.19 27.80 -14.76
C PHE A 42 -6.97 27.88 -13.25
N LEU A 43 -6.96 29.09 -12.68
CA LEU A 43 -6.78 29.29 -11.24
C LEU A 43 -7.97 28.73 -10.43
N SER A 44 -9.19 28.83 -10.95
CA SER A 44 -10.39 28.23 -10.35
C SER A 44 -10.29 26.71 -10.31
N GLY A 45 -9.87 26.08 -11.42
CA GLY A 45 -9.59 24.65 -11.46
C GLY A 45 -8.51 24.23 -10.45
N ALA A 46 -7.44 25.02 -10.31
CA ALA A 46 -6.41 24.78 -9.32
C ALA A 46 -6.95 24.85 -7.88
N ALA A 47 -7.69 25.92 -7.54
CA ALA A 47 -8.32 26.04 -6.23
C ALA A 47 -9.31 24.91 -5.96
N GLY A 48 -10.08 24.51 -6.97
CA GLY A 48 -11.05 23.42 -6.88
C GLY A 48 -10.45 22.08 -6.49
N LEU A 49 -9.34 21.68 -7.11
CA LEU A 49 -8.66 20.44 -6.76
C LEU A 49 -7.84 20.54 -5.47
N ILE A 50 -7.37 21.74 -5.10
CA ILE A 50 -6.81 21.96 -3.76
C ILE A 50 -7.89 21.67 -2.71
N TYR A 51 -9.11 22.18 -2.89
CA TYR A 51 -10.22 21.89 -1.98
C TYR A 51 -10.55 20.40 -1.97
N GLU A 52 -10.67 19.75 -3.12
CA GLU A 52 -11.00 18.33 -3.17
C GLU A 52 -9.99 17.48 -2.38
N VAL A 53 -8.68 17.70 -2.60
CA VAL A 53 -7.61 16.98 -1.90
C VAL A 53 -7.65 17.25 -0.39
N VAL A 54 -7.75 18.51 0.03
CA VAL A 54 -7.69 18.86 1.45
C VAL A 54 -8.99 18.50 2.18
N TRP A 55 -10.15 18.76 1.59
CA TRP A 55 -11.45 18.46 2.19
C TRP A 55 -11.66 16.96 2.34
N THR A 56 -11.24 16.16 1.35
CA THR A 56 -11.27 14.70 1.48
C THR A 56 -10.46 14.27 2.70
N ARG A 57 -9.24 14.78 2.89
CA ARG A 57 -8.39 14.46 4.05
C ARG A 57 -8.97 14.92 5.38
N MET A 58 -9.52 16.14 5.43
CA MET A 58 -10.15 16.64 6.66
C MET A 58 -11.42 15.85 7.01
N LEU A 59 -12.21 15.43 6.01
CA LEU A 59 -13.41 14.64 6.23
C LEU A 59 -13.11 13.18 6.57
N THR A 60 -12.05 12.57 6.02
CA THR A 60 -11.63 11.22 6.43
C THR A 60 -11.09 11.21 7.85
N GLN A 61 -10.48 12.29 8.35
CA GLN A 61 -10.16 12.43 9.77
C GLN A 61 -11.39 12.47 10.68
N VAL A 62 -12.54 12.93 10.17
CA VAL A 62 -13.81 13.00 10.91
C VAL A 62 -14.61 11.70 10.79
N PHE A 63 -14.81 11.20 9.56
CA PHE A 63 -15.68 10.07 9.23
C PHE A 63 -14.96 8.72 9.13
N GLY A 64 -13.62 8.73 9.20
CA GLY A 64 -12.75 7.56 9.11
C GLY A 64 -12.10 7.37 7.74
N ASN A 65 -10.98 6.65 7.71
CA ASN A 65 -10.26 6.28 6.48
C ASN A 65 -10.77 4.96 5.89
N THR A 66 -12.05 4.65 6.08
CA THR A 66 -12.67 3.48 5.46
C THR A 66 -13.02 3.79 4.02
N THR A 67 -13.02 2.77 3.17
CA THR A 67 -13.47 2.90 1.77
C THR A 67 -14.85 3.56 1.72
N TYR A 68 -15.79 3.15 2.59
CA TYR A 68 -17.16 3.68 2.68
C TYR A 68 -17.20 5.18 2.93
N ALA A 69 -16.41 5.67 3.89
CA ALA A 69 -16.34 7.09 4.20
C ALA A 69 -15.76 7.90 3.03
N ILE A 70 -14.65 7.44 2.45
CA ILE A 70 -14.01 8.09 1.29
C ILE A 70 -14.98 8.20 0.11
N ALA A 71 -15.66 7.10 -0.24
CA ALA A 71 -16.59 7.10 -1.36
C ALA A 71 -17.83 7.93 -1.09
N THR A 72 -18.30 8.00 0.16
CA THR A 72 -19.41 8.85 0.57
C THR A 72 -19.06 10.32 0.37
N VAL A 73 -17.86 10.73 0.78
CA VAL A 73 -17.34 12.10 0.61
C VAL A 73 -17.19 12.44 -0.88
N LEU A 74 -16.53 11.57 -1.65
CA LEU A 74 -16.33 11.77 -3.09
C LEU A 74 -17.66 11.82 -3.85
N SER A 75 -18.57 10.89 -3.58
CA SER A 75 -19.90 10.85 -4.21
C SER A 75 -20.71 12.11 -3.89
N SER A 76 -20.62 12.61 -2.65
CA SER A 76 -21.27 13.86 -2.24
C SER A 76 -20.69 15.07 -2.99
N PHE A 77 -19.37 15.12 -3.11
CA PHE A 77 -18.67 16.19 -3.84
C PHE A 77 -19.08 16.21 -5.32
N MET A 78 -19.02 15.05 -5.98
CA MET A 78 -19.40 14.88 -7.38
C MET A 78 -20.90 15.12 -7.61
N ALA A 79 -21.76 14.70 -6.68
CA ALA A 79 -23.21 14.93 -6.79
C ALA A 79 -23.54 16.42 -6.80
N GLY A 80 -22.84 17.23 -5.98
CA GLY A 80 -23.00 18.68 -6.01
C GLY A 80 -22.49 19.30 -7.31
N LEU A 81 -21.35 18.85 -7.86
CA LEU A 81 -20.88 19.27 -9.20
C LEU A 81 -21.91 18.96 -10.30
N ALA A 82 -22.49 17.76 -10.29
CA ALA A 82 -23.51 17.34 -11.24
C ALA A 82 -24.78 18.19 -11.11
N LEU A 83 -25.24 18.45 -9.88
CA LEU A 83 -26.41 19.27 -9.61
C LEU A 83 -26.19 20.72 -10.03
N GLY A 84 -25.04 21.30 -9.67
CA GLY A 84 -24.66 22.66 -10.02
C GLY A 84 -24.60 22.89 -11.51
N SER A 85 -23.94 21.98 -12.23
CA SER A 85 -23.83 22.08 -13.68
C SER A 85 -25.17 21.97 -14.40
N TYR A 86 -26.05 21.06 -13.96
CA TYR A 86 -27.39 20.92 -14.52
C TYR A 86 -28.29 22.13 -14.26
N LEU A 87 -28.32 22.63 -13.02
CA LEU A 87 -29.16 23.76 -12.62
C LEU A 87 -28.67 25.07 -13.25
N PHE A 88 -27.39 25.38 -13.11
CA PHE A 88 -26.84 26.65 -13.60
C PHE A 88 -26.64 26.67 -15.10
N GLY A 89 -26.58 25.52 -15.79
CA GLY A 89 -26.69 25.48 -17.24
C GLY A 89 -27.98 26.13 -17.75
N ARG A 90 -29.12 25.83 -17.11
CA ARG A 90 -30.42 26.44 -17.44
C ARG A 90 -30.54 27.89 -17.01
N ILE A 91 -29.97 28.24 -15.86
CA ILE A 91 -29.95 29.62 -15.37
C ILE A 91 -29.10 30.50 -16.29
N ALA A 92 -27.95 30.00 -16.75
CA ALA A 92 -27.05 30.70 -17.66
C ALA A 92 -27.73 31.01 -19.00
N ASP A 93 -28.53 30.08 -19.54
CA ASP A 93 -29.27 30.29 -20.79
C ASP A 93 -30.33 31.41 -20.67
N ARG A 94 -30.92 31.61 -19.48
CA ARG A 94 -31.91 32.67 -19.20
C ARG A 94 -31.28 33.99 -18.72
N GLY A 95 -30.01 33.96 -18.33
CA GLY A 95 -29.33 35.07 -17.66
C GLY A 95 -28.82 36.15 -18.61
N LYS A 96 -28.92 37.41 -18.19
CA LYS A 96 -28.45 38.56 -19.00
C LYS A 96 -26.93 38.81 -18.94
N ASN A 97 -26.24 38.33 -17.90
CA ASN A 97 -24.79 38.53 -17.72
C ASN A 97 -24.08 37.32 -17.09
N GLY A 98 -23.70 36.34 -17.92
CA GLY A 98 -22.99 35.13 -17.47
C GLY A 98 -21.60 35.39 -16.89
N PHE A 99 -20.89 36.43 -17.35
CA PHE A 99 -19.54 36.75 -16.86
C PHE A 99 -19.56 37.27 -15.41
N LEU A 100 -20.53 38.12 -15.07
CA LEU A 100 -20.74 38.55 -13.68
C LEU A 100 -21.19 37.39 -12.78
N LEU A 101 -22.07 36.53 -13.29
CA LEU A 101 -22.51 35.34 -12.56
C LEU A 101 -21.32 34.44 -12.20
N TYR A 102 -20.37 34.23 -13.11
CA TYR A 102 -19.13 33.51 -12.82
C TYR A 102 -18.35 34.14 -11.64
N GLY A 103 -18.19 35.47 -11.62
CA GLY A 103 -17.53 36.15 -10.48
C GLY A 103 -18.26 35.97 -9.14
N VAL A 104 -19.60 35.95 -9.15
CA VAL A 104 -20.41 35.69 -7.94
C VAL A 104 -20.26 34.24 -7.46
N LEU A 105 -20.21 33.28 -8.38
CA LEU A 105 -19.96 31.87 -8.04
C LEU A 105 -18.60 31.70 -7.37
N GLU A 106 -17.54 32.28 -7.95
CA GLU A 106 -16.18 32.24 -7.40
C GLU A 106 -16.09 32.91 -6.02
N PHE A 107 -16.76 34.05 -5.84
CA PHE A 107 -16.85 34.70 -4.52
C PHE A 107 -17.51 33.79 -3.49
N GLY A 108 -18.60 33.12 -3.85
CA GLY A 108 -19.29 32.17 -2.98
C GLY A 108 -18.42 30.97 -2.59
N VAL A 109 -17.67 30.40 -3.55
CA VAL A 109 -16.71 29.32 -3.29
C VAL A 109 -15.63 29.77 -2.31
N GLY A 110 -15.03 30.95 -2.54
CA GLY A 110 -14.00 31.50 -1.65
C GLY A 110 -14.51 31.78 -0.24
N LEU A 111 -15.69 32.37 -0.10
CA LEU A 111 -16.31 32.62 1.20
C LEU A 111 -16.62 31.32 1.95
N TYR A 112 -17.10 30.29 1.22
CA TYR A 112 -17.32 28.97 1.81
C TYR A 112 -16.01 28.35 2.28
N GLY A 113 -14.95 28.41 1.47
CA GLY A 113 -13.62 27.91 1.82
C GLY A 113 -13.11 28.45 3.16
N LEU A 114 -13.33 29.74 3.45
CA LEU A 114 -12.97 30.34 4.74
C LEU A 114 -13.75 29.75 5.93
N ALA A 115 -15.00 29.33 5.71
CA ALA A 115 -15.87 28.75 6.75
C ALA A 115 -15.63 27.24 7.00
N VAL A 116 -14.96 26.54 6.09
CA VAL A 116 -14.80 25.07 6.11
C VAL A 116 -14.30 24.51 7.46
N PRO A 117 -13.23 25.05 8.09
CA PRO A 117 -12.73 24.49 9.35
C PRO A 117 -13.77 24.48 10.47
N TRP A 118 -14.68 25.46 10.48
CA TRP A 118 -15.78 25.53 11.45
C TRP A 118 -16.90 24.57 11.10
N LEU A 119 -17.24 24.45 9.82
CA LEU A 119 -18.28 23.55 9.32
C LEU A 119 -17.93 22.07 9.55
N PHE A 120 -16.66 21.68 9.34
CA PHE A 120 -16.25 20.30 9.56
C PHE A 120 -16.17 19.94 11.04
N LYS A 121 -15.81 20.89 11.90
CA LYS A 121 -15.93 20.73 13.36
C LYS A 121 -17.39 20.52 13.78
N LEU A 122 -18.34 21.26 13.18
CA LEU A 122 -19.76 21.04 13.38
C LEU A 122 -20.19 19.65 12.88
N GLY A 123 -19.69 19.23 11.72
CA GLY A 123 -19.89 17.88 11.18
C GLY A 123 -19.45 16.78 12.15
N GLN A 124 -18.30 16.93 12.79
CA GLN A 124 -17.82 15.99 13.81
C GLN A 124 -18.75 15.91 15.03
N ILE A 125 -19.28 17.05 15.49
CA ILE A 125 -20.23 17.09 16.63
C ILE A 125 -21.50 16.31 16.28
N ILE A 126 -21.99 16.40 15.05
CA ILE A 126 -23.16 15.66 14.56
C ILE A 126 -22.82 14.18 14.33
N TYR A 127 -21.62 13.88 13.87
CA TYR A 127 -21.16 12.53 13.56
C TYR A 127 -21.13 11.60 14.79
N ILE A 128 -20.62 12.08 15.92
CA ILE A 128 -20.44 11.28 17.15
C ILE A 128 -21.76 10.61 17.62
N PRO A 129 -22.89 11.31 17.77
CA PRO A 129 -24.15 10.67 18.15
C PRO A 129 -24.69 9.74 17.05
N LEU A 130 -24.47 10.04 15.77
CA LEU A 130 -24.89 9.19 14.64
C LEU A 130 -24.16 7.84 14.64
N PHE A 131 -22.88 7.82 15.01
CA PHE A 131 -22.06 6.60 15.05
C PHE A 131 -22.65 5.50 15.94
N ARG A 132 -23.44 5.85 16.96
CA ARG A 132 -24.13 4.87 17.83
C ARG A 132 -25.09 3.96 17.04
N LEU A 133 -25.57 4.42 15.89
CA LEU A 133 -26.43 3.64 15.00
C LEU A 133 -25.63 2.63 14.16
N ASN A 134 -24.31 2.74 14.07
CA ASN A 134 -23.50 1.88 13.21
C ASN A 134 -23.62 0.40 13.57
N ASP A 135 -23.65 0.07 14.86
CA ASP A 135 -23.72 -1.31 15.34
C ASP A 135 -25.11 -1.94 15.13
N SER A 136 -26.19 -1.16 15.34
CA SER A 136 -27.57 -1.68 15.28
C SER A 136 -28.24 -1.51 13.91
N TYR A 137 -27.90 -0.43 13.19
CA TYR A 137 -28.52 -0.02 11.94
C TYR A 137 -27.47 0.53 10.95
N PRO A 138 -26.50 -0.29 10.51
CA PRO A 138 -25.38 0.16 9.68
C PRO A 138 -25.83 0.82 8.37
N LEU A 139 -26.90 0.33 7.74
CA LEU A 139 -27.44 0.94 6.52
C LEU A 139 -27.95 2.37 6.77
N ILE A 140 -28.70 2.57 7.86
CA ILE A 140 -29.23 3.88 8.23
C ILE A 140 -28.08 4.83 8.59
N PHE A 141 -27.10 4.35 9.35
CA PHE A 141 -25.90 5.13 9.68
C PHE A 141 -25.19 5.63 8.41
N ASN A 142 -24.91 4.74 7.45
CA ASN A 142 -24.24 5.11 6.20
C ASN A 142 -25.08 6.09 5.35
N LEU A 143 -26.41 5.94 5.33
CA LEU A 143 -27.29 6.90 4.65
C LEU A 143 -27.23 8.28 5.32
N LEU A 144 -27.30 8.34 6.64
CA LEU A 144 -27.19 9.60 7.39
C LEU A 144 -25.81 10.24 7.21
N LEU A 145 -24.74 9.43 7.15
CA LEU A 145 -23.39 9.89 6.86
C LEU A 145 -23.27 10.48 5.45
N PHE A 146 -23.93 9.87 4.46
CA PHE A 146 -24.04 10.41 3.11
C PHE A 146 -24.75 11.74 3.09
N PHE A 147 -25.91 11.87 3.74
CA PHE A 147 -26.62 13.15 3.80
C PHE A 147 -25.86 14.22 4.59
N LEU A 148 -25.13 13.85 5.64
CA LEU A 148 -24.26 14.77 6.36
C LEU A 148 -23.11 15.26 5.47
N SER A 149 -22.43 14.34 4.77
CA SER A 149 -21.36 14.67 3.82
C SER A 149 -21.87 15.55 2.69
N LEU A 150 -23.04 15.20 2.13
CA LEU A 150 -23.72 15.98 1.10
C LEU A 150 -24.07 17.37 1.62
N PHE A 151 -24.63 17.50 2.82
CA PHE A 151 -24.92 18.82 3.40
C PHE A 151 -23.66 19.69 3.55
N LEU A 152 -22.55 19.10 4.00
CA LEU A 152 -21.26 19.80 4.18
C LEU A 152 -20.54 20.14 2.86
N LEU A 153 -20.91 19.52 1.73
CA LEU A 153 -20.18 19.68 0.47
C LEU A 153 -21.04 20.22 -0.67
N VAL A 154 -22.36 20.07 -0.63
CA VAL A 154 -23.25 20.37 -1.77
C VAL A 154 -23.18 21.84 -2.15
N LEU A 155 -23.11 22.77 -1.19
CA LEU A 155 -23.09 24.20 -1.48
C LEU A 155 -21.85 24.62 -2.30
N PRO A 156 -20.60 24.41 -1.84
CA PRO A 156 -19.44 24.80 -2.62
C PRO A 156 -19.33 24.03 -3.94
N THR A 157 -19.65 22.73 -3.95
CA THR A 157 -19.53 21.92 -5.16
C THR A 157 -20.61 22.23 -6.20
N LEU A 158 -21.81 22.64 -5.77
CA LEU A 158 -22.83 23.18 -6.66
C LEU A 158 -22.35 24.48 -7.32
N LEU A 159 -21.69 25.38 -6.57
CA LEU A 159 -21.11 26.60 -7.13
C LEU A 159 -19.96 26.29 -8.10
N MET A 160 -19.08 25.35 -7.75
CA MET A 160 -17.98 24.90 -8.61
C MET A 160 -18.49 24.26 -9.90
N GLY A 161 -19.50 23.39 -9.82
CA GLY A 161 -20.10 22.72 -10.98
C GLY A 161 -20.81 23.69 -11.94
N ALA A 162 -21.27 24.83 -11.43
CA ALA A 162 -21.92 25.87 -12.21
C ALA A 162 -20.97 26.67 -13.13
N THR A 163 -19.67 26.70 -12.82
CA THR A 163 -18.69 27.56 -13.52
C THR A 163 -18.56 27.28 -15.02
N LEU A 164 -18.41 26.00 -15.40
CA LEU A 164 -18.19 25.60 -16.80
C LEU A 164 -19.39 25.89 -17.72
N PRO A 165 -20.65 25.54 -17.38
CA PRO A 165 -21.81 25.90 -18.19
C PRO A 165 -22.00 27.42 -18.35
N VAL A 166 -21.78 28.19 -17.28
CA VAL A 166 -21.90 29.65 -17.28
C VAL A 166 -20.88 30.31 -18.22
N LEU A 167 -19.61 29.91 -18.14
CA LEU A 167 -18.58 30.42 -19.04
C LEU A 167 -18.76 29.95 -20.48
N SER A 168 -19.16 28.69 -20.69
CA SER A 168 -19.44 28.15 -22.02
C SER A 168 -20.55 28.94 -22.73
N ARG A 169 -21.65 29.26 -22.04
CA ARG A 169 -22.73 30.08 -22.60
C ARG A 169 -22.30 31.51 -22.96
N PHE A 170 -21.36 32.10 -22.20
CA PHE A 170 -20.88 33.46 -22.44
C PHE A 170 -19.92 33.58 -23.63
N PHE A 171 -19.02 32.60 -23.81
CA PHE A 171 -17.97 32.65 -24.84
C PHE A 171 -18.31 31.92 -26.14
N VAL A 172 -19.25 30.97 -26.12
CA VAL A 172 -19.72 30.32 -27.34
C VAL A 172 -20.74 31.23 -28.03
N ARG A 173 -20.29 31.95 -29.06
CA ARG A 173 -21.11 32.85 -29.89
C ARG A 173 -21.39 32.32 -31.30
N SER A 174 -20.78 31.21 -31.68
CA SER A 174 -20.91 30.60 -33.01
C SER A 174 -20.73 29.09 -32.95
N PHE A 175 -21.59 28.34 -33.65
CA PHE A 175 -21.49 26.87 -33.74
C PHE A 175 -20.14 26.39 -34.26
N ALA A 176 -19.55 27.07 -35.24
CA ALA A 176 -18.25 26.72 -35.82
C ALA A 176 -17.10 26.69 -34.79
N ARG A 177 -17.24 27.42 -33.67
CA ARG A 177 -16.24 27.48 -32.59
C ARG A 177 -16.71 26.80 -31.29
N LEU A 178 -17.88 26.16 -31.28
CA LEU A 178 -18.45 25.53 -30.08
C LEU A 178 -17.50 24.46 -29.52
N GLY A 179 -17.15 23.46 -30.34
CA GLY A 179 -16.26 22.38 -29.90
C GLY A 179 -14.87 22.87 -29.47
N GLN A 180 -14.33 23.88 -30.15
CA GLN A 180 -13.04 24.48 -29.81
C GLN A 180 -13.09 25.22 -28.48
N ARG A 181 -14.05 26.14 -28.29
CA ARG A 181 -14.17 26.95 -27.08
C ARG A 181 -14.52 26.10 -25.85
N VAL A 182 -15.42 25.12 -25.98
CA VAL A 182 -15.75 24.20 -24.89
C VAL A 182 -14.55 23.32 -24.54
N GLY A 183 -13.83 22.81 -25.55
CA GLY A 183 -12.61 22.01 -25.33
C GLY A 183 -11.47 22.82 -24.69
N ASP A 184 -11.25 24.06 -25.10
CA ASP A 184 -10.23 24.95 -24.51
C ASP A 184 -10.59 25.32 -23.06
N LEU A 185 -11.87 25.62 -22.76
CA LEU A 185 -12.32 25.87 -21.39
C LEU A 185 -12.14 24.63 -20.50
N TYR A 186 -12.63 23.48 -20.94
CA TYR A 186 -12.50 22.22 -20.20
C TYR A 186 -11.03 21.84 -19.97
N GLY A 187 -10.21 21.82 -21.02
CA GLY A 187 -8.80 21.50 -20.93
C GLY A 187 -8.01 22.46 -20.03
N THR A 188 -8.33 23.76 -20.07
CA THR A 188 -7.65 24.77 -19.24
C THR A 188 -7.99 24.63 -17.77
N ASN A 189 -9.27 24.43 -17.43
CA ASN A 189 -9.68 24.18 -16.05
C ASN A 189 -9.09 22.88 -15.52
N THR A 190 -9.11 21.80 -16.32
CA THR A 190 -8.52 20.51 -15.93
C THR A 190 -6.99 20.61 -15.80
N MET A 191 -6.31 21.44 -16.59
CA MET A 191 -4.87 21.69 -16.39
C MET A 191 -4.60 22.54 -15.13
N GLY A 192 -5.50 23.47 -14.80
CA GLY A 192 -5.50 24.15 -13.51
C GLY A 192 -5.63 23.17 -12.35
N ALA A 193 -6.60 22.25 -12.46
CA ALA A 193 -6.84 21.15 -11.53
C ALA A 193 -5.61 20.25 -11.33
N VAL A 194 -4.88 19.92 -12.41
CA VAL A 194 -3.57 19.22 -12.34
C VAL A 194 -2.59 19.99 -11.47
N LEU A 195 -2.43 21.29 -11.70
CA LEU A 195 -1.53 22.13 -10.91
C LEU A 195 -1.97 22.19 -9.44
N GLY A 196 -3.27 22.38 -9.19
CA GLY A 196 -3.85 22.42 -7.84
C GLY A 196 -3.61 21.13 -7.06
N CYS A 197 -3.92 19.98 -7.67
CA CYS A 197 -3.68 18.66 -7.09
C CYS A 197 -2.19 18.45 -6.79
N GLY A 198 -1.30 18.77 -7.74
CA GLY A 198 0.15 18.67 -7.55
C GLY A 198 0.65 19.59 -6.43
N LEU A 199 0.24 20.86 -6.42
CA LEU A 199 0.63 21.82 -5.38
C LEU A 199 0.14 21.39 -4.00
N ALA A 200 -1.12 20.97 -3.86
CA ALA A 200 -1.67 20.48 -2.60
C ALA A 200 -0.90 19.24 -2.11
N GLY A 201 -0.78 18.22 -2.97
CA GLY A 201 -0.21 16.93 -2.61
C GLY A 201 1.30 16.88 -2.49
N TYR A 202 2.07 17.82 -3.06
CA TYR A 202 3.53 17.86 -2.94
C TYR A 202 4.07 18.98 -2.05
N TYR A 203 3.35 20.10 -1.90
CA TYR A 203 3.94 21.33 -1.35
C TYR A 203 3.09 22.08 -0.33
N LEU A 204 1.83 22.43 -0.65
CA LEU A 204 1.03 23.33 0.19
C LEU A 204 0.68 22.70 1.54
N ILE A 205 0.24 21.43 1.56
CA ILE A 205 -0.09 20.75 2.82
C ILE A 205 1.12 20.64 3.74
N PRO A 206 2.29 20.11 3.31
CA PRO A 206 3.45 20.03 4.20
C PRO A 206 4.03 21.41 4.59
N ALA A 207 3.83 22.46 3.79
CA ALA A 207 4.34 23.80 4.08
C ALA A 207 3.41 24.64 4.96
N LEU A 208 2.10 24.61 4.72
CA LEU A 208 1.09 25.49 5.32
C LEU A 208 0.11 24.77 6.26
N GLY A 209 0.12 23.43 6.28
CA GLY A 209 -0.93 22.62 6.89
C GLY A 209 -2.22 22.59 6.07
N MET A 210 -3.19 21.79 6.50
CA MET A 210 -4.48 21.65 5.82
C MET A 210 -5.28 22.96 5.84
N ARG A 211 -5.41 23.61 7.00
CA ARG A 211 -6.15 24.89 7.13
C ARG A 211 -5.51 25.99 6.29
N GLY A 212 -4.19 26.15 6.37
CA GLY A 212 -3.46 27.13 5.57
C GLY A 212 -3.64 26.91 4.07
N THR A 213 -3.66 25.65 3.64
CA THR A 213 -3.92 25.27 2.25
C THR A 213 -5.35 25.62 1.79
N VAL A 214 -6.37 25.38 2.62
CA VAL A 214 -7.76 25.80 2.33
C VAL A 214 -7.87 27.32 2.22
N TYR A 215 -7.22 28.07 3.11
CA TYR A 215 -7.23 29.53 3.07
C TYR A 215 -6.49 30.09 1.86
N ALA A 216 -5.41 29.44 1.42
CA ALA A 216 -4.73 29.81 0.18
C ALA A 216 -5.64 29.62 -1.04
N ALA A 217 -6.36 28.50 -1.14
CA ALA A 217 -7.34 28.28 -2.20
C ALA A 217 -8.50 29.30 -2.14
N ALA A 218 -9.00 29.62 -0.94
CA ALA A 218 -10.04 30.63 -0.75
C ALA A 218 -9.59 32.02 -1.21
N ALA A 219 -8.35 32.42 -0.90
CA ALA A 219 -7.77 33.65 -1.39
C ALA A 219 -7.71 33.68 -2.93
N VAL A 220 -7.35 32.58 -3.58
CA VAL A 220 -7.34 32.48 -5.05
C VAL A 220 -8.74 32.71 -5.63
N ASN A 221 -9.78 32.07 -5.11
CA ASN A 221 -11.16 32.28 -5.60
C ASN A 221 -11.64 33.73 -5.38
N LEU A 222 -11.31 34.35 -4.25
CA LEU A 222 -11.66 35.76 -3.99
C LEU A 222 -10.93 36.72 -4.94
N VAL A 223 -9.65 36.44 -5.26
CA VAL A 223 -8.90 37.19 -6.26
C VAL A 223 -9.52 37.04 -7.65
N ILE A 224 -9.93 35.83 -8.04
CA ILE A 224 -10.66 35.60 -9.29
C ILE A 224 -11.93 36.44 -9.32
N ALA A 225 -12.75 36.39 -8.28
CA ALA A 225 -13.99 37.17 -8.20
C ALA A 225 -13.72 38.68 -8.36
N MET A 226 -12.70 39.22 -7.68
CA MET A 226 -12.30 40.62 -7.81
C MET A 226 -11.86 40.98 -9.24
N LEU A 227 -11.07 40.13 -9.89
CA LEU A 227 -10.63 40.33 -11.28
C LEU A 227 -11.81 40.33 -12.25
N ILE A 228 -12.77 39.42 -12.07
CA ILE A 228 -13.97 39.34 -12.91
C ILE A 228 -14.87 40.55 -12.70
N PHE A 229 -15.07 41.01 -11.46
CA PHE A 229 -15.83 42.23 -11.18
C PHE A 229 -15.16 43.48 -11.74
N ALA A 230 -13.83 43.58 -11.68
CA ALA A 230 -13.09 44.68 -12.29
C ALA A 230 -13.18 44.64 -13.83
N ALA A 231 -13.01 43.46 -14.44
CA ALA A 231 -13.12 43.29 -15.89
C ALA A 231 -14.56 43.56 -16.40
N ASP A 232 -15.60 43.17 -15.65
CA ASP A 232 -17.00 43.47 -15.98
C ASP A 232 -17.32 44.98 -15.89
N ARG A 233 -16.62 45.74 -15.03
CA ARG A 233 -16.76 47.20 -14.95
C ARG A 233 -16.09 47.92 -16.11
N ILE A 234 -14.96 47.41 -16.59
CA ILE A 234 -14.15 48.05 -17.65
C ILE A 234 -14.65 47.66 -19.05
N ARG A 235 -15.27 46.49 -19.21
CA ARG A 235 -15.82 46.09 -20.52
C ARG A 235 -16.91 47.05 -20.95
N LEU A 236 -16.91 47.42 -22.23
CA LEU A 236 -18.07 48.09 -22.81
C LEU A 236 -19.23 47.11 -22.80
N LYS A 237 -20.27 47.45 -22.04
CA LYS A 237 -21.57 46.79 -22.14
C LYS A 237 -22.16 47.27 -23.45
N GLU A 238 -22.06 46.46 -24.50
CA GLU A 238 -22.86 46.71 -25.70
C GLU A 238 -24.32 46.82 -25.25
N PRO A 239 -25.08 47.82 -25.72
CA PRO A 239 -26.53 47.75 -25.58
C PRO A 239 -26.89 46.43 -26.22
N SER A 240 -27.42 45.51 -25.41
CA SER A 240 -27.90 44.21 -25.87
C SER A 240 -28.69 44.47 -27.14
N GLY A 241 -28.06 44.18 -28.29
CA GLY A 241 -28.68 44.37 -29.59
C GLY A 241 -30.01 43.67 -29.49
N ILE A 242 -31.07 44.44 -29.72
CA ILE A 242 -32.45 44.02 -29.53
C ILE A 242 -32.61 42.69 -30.28
N PHE A 243 -32.57 41.57 -29.54
CA PHE A 243 -33.20 40.34 -29.97
C PHE A 243 -34.69 40.66 -29.85
N VAL A 244 -35.24 41.21 -30.93
CA VAL A 244 -36.64 41.56 -31.05
C VAL A 244 -37.45 40.28 -30.87
N ALA A 245 -38.43 40.40 -29.99
CA ALA A 245 -39.57 39.53 -29.76
C ALA A 245 -39.26 38.12 -29.25
N ALA A 246 -39.74 37.89 -28.03
CA ALA A 246 -40.49 36.68 -27.72
C ALA A 246 -41.46 36.35 -28.86
N ALA A 247 -40.99 35.62 -29.86
CA ALA A 247 -41.83 34.69 -30.59
C ALA A 247 -41.98 33.50 -29.66
N GLU A 248 -43.22 33.25 -29.24
CA GLU A 248 -43.71 32.10 -28.50
C GLU A 248 -42.60 31.10 -28.14
N ALA A 249 -42.15 31.17 -26.89
CA ALA A 249 -41.49 30.02 -26.29
C ALA A 249 -42.49 28.88 -26.39
N ASP A 250 -42.30 28.01 -27.39
CA ASP A 250 -43.01 26.74 -27.44
C ASP A 250 -42.83 26.09 -26.05
N PRO A 251 -43.91 25.83 -25.30
CA PRO A 251 -43.85 25.20 -23.98
C PRO A 251 -43.22 23.81 -24.04
N SER A 252 -42.96 23.29 -25.25
CA SER A 252 -41.99 22.24 -25.45
C SER A 252 -40.57 22.73 -25.08
N GLY A 253 -40.32 22.83 -23.78
CA GLY A 253 -38.98 22.63 -23.23
C GLY A 253 -38.56 21.23 -23.68
N SER A 254 -37.97 21.14 -24.87
CA SER A 254 -37.91 19.89 -25.60
C SER A 254 -37.06 18.93 -24.78
N ALA A 255 -37.73 17.94 -24.20
CA ALA A 255 -37.05 16.81 -23.60
C ALA A 255 -35.99 16.33 -24.60
N PRO A 256 -34.78 15.97 -24.14
CA PRO A 256 -33.71 15.59 -25.06
C PRO A 256 -34.26 14.57 -26.06
N SER A 257 -34.02 14.84 -27.34
CA SER A 257 -34.41 13.94 -28.44
C SER A 257 -33.98 12.50 -28.09
N TRP A 258 -34.63 11.48 -28.66
CA TRP A 258 -34.22 10.09 -28.41
C TRP A 258 -32.70 9.90 -28.56
N LEU A 259 -32.11 10.49 -29.59
CA LEU A 259 -30.66 10.51 -29.79
C LEU A 259 -29.93 11.25 -28.67
N GLY A 260 -30.43 12.40 -28.20
CA GLY A 260 -29.85 13.12 -27.07
C GLY A 260 -29.86 12.31 -25.76
N ARG A 261 -30.93 11.57 -25.47
CA ARG A 261 -31.01 10.66 -24.31
C ARG A 261 -30.02 9.51 -24.43
N VAL A 262 -29.90 8.93 -25.62
CA VAL A 262 -28.91 7.89 -25.91
C VAL A 262 -27.49 8.41 -25.68
N LEU A 263 -27.15 9.58 -26.23
CA LEU A 263 -25.82 10.18 -26.06
C LEU A 263 -25.50 10.47 -24.59
N LEU A 264 -26.45 11.01 -23.83
CA LEU A 264 -26.28 11.26 -22.39
C LEU A 264 -26.10 9.94 -21.61
N PHE A 265 -26.87 8.91 -21.92
CA PHE A 265 -26.76 7.61 -21.26
C PHE A 265 -25.44 6.90 -21.61
N SER A 266 -25.03 6.91 -22.89
CA SER A 266 -23.73 6.41 -23.32
C SER A 266 -22.58 7.17 -22.66
N PHE A 267 -22.71 8.49 -22.48
CA PHE A 267 -21.71 9.29 -21.80
C PHE A 267 -21.67 9.01 -20.29
N ALA A 268 -22.82 8.75 -19.65
CA ALA A 268 -22.88 8.26 -18.28
C ALA A 268 -22.18 6.89 -18.14
N LEU A 269 -22.41 5.95 -19.07
CA LEU A 269 -21.71 4.66 -19.07
C LEU A 269 -20.19 4.80 -19.30
N SER A 270 -19.77 5.75 -20.13
CA SER A 270 -18.35 6.08 -20.31
C SER A 270 -17.74 6.61 -19.01
N GLY A 271 -18.41 7.55 -18.33
CA GLY A 271 -18.02 8.04 -17.00
C GLY A 271 -18.00 6.94 -15.95
N PHE A 272 -18.95 6.01 -15.97
CA PHE A 272 -18.97 4.82 -15.12
C PHE A 272 -17.72 3.96 -15.33
N ALA A 273 -17.41 3.62 -16.59
CA ALA A 273 -16.24 2.82 -16.91
C ALA A 273 -14.93 3.55 -16.54
N ALA A 274 -14.85 4.86 -16.76
CA ALA A 274 -13.70 5.68 -16.40
C ALA A 274 -13.34 5.58 -14.91
N LEU A 275 -14.32 5.64 -14.01
CA LEU A 275 -14.08 5.56 -12.57
C LEU A 275 -13.87 4.11 -12.08
N VAL A 276 -14.43 3.12 -12.79
CA VAL A 276 -14.06 1.72 -12.58
C VAL A 276 -12.58 1.50 -12.91
N TYR A 277 -12.10 2.07 -14.03
CA TYR A 277 -10.67 2.01 -14.38
C TYR A 277 -9.81 2.74 -13.37
N GLU A 278 -10.18 3.95 -12.95
CA GLU A 278 -9.40 4.72 -11.98
C GLU A 278 -9.21 3.93 -10.68
N ASN A 279 -10.28 3.34 -10.14
CA ASN A 279 -10.20 2.50 -8.94
C ASN A 279 -9.34 1.25 -9.16
N ALA A 280 -9.56 0.53 -10.26
CA ALA A 280 -8.83 -0.69 -10.55
C ALA A 280 -7.34 -0.44 -10.82
N TRP A 281 -7.00 0.58 -11.60
CA TRP A 281 -5.62 0.99 -11.87
C TRP A 281 -4.92 1.48 -10.61
N THR A 282 -5.60 2.27 -9.77
CA THR A 282 -5.03 2.72 -8.49
C THR A 282 -4.70 1.53 -7.60
N ARG A 283 -5.60 0.54 -7.49
CA ARG A 283 -5.35 -0.67 -6.69
C ARG A 283 -4.21 -1.53 -7.24
N ALA A 284 -4.13 -1.70 -8.57
CA ALA A 284 -3.04 -2.45 -9.19
C ALA A 284 -1.68 -1.72 -9.11
N LEU A 285 -1.65 -0.41 -9.36
CA LEU A 285 -0.44 0.40 -9.30
C LEU A 285 0.10 0.52 -7.87
N THR A 286 -0.77 0.53 -6.85
CA THR A 286 -0.35 0.58 -5.43
C THR A 286 0.60 -0.57 -5.07
N LEU A 287 0.46 -1.74 -5.70
CA LEU A 287 1.34 -2.91 -5.48
C LEU A 287 2.77 -2.73 -6.03
N VAL A 288 2.98 -1.75 -6.91
CA VAL A 288 4.27 -1.53 -7.60
C VAL A 288 4.86 -0.16 -7.30
N VAL A 289 4.01 0.86 -7.21
CA VAL A 289 4.36 2.27 -6.98
C VAL A 289 4.37 2.58 -5.48
N GLY A 290 3.75 1.75 -4.63
CA GLY A 290 3.66 1.92 -3.18
C GLY A 290 2.39 2.64 -2.72
N SER A 291 2.14 2.61 -1.40
CA SER A 291 0.91 3.08 -0.74
C SER A 291 1.05 4.45 -0.04
N SER A 292 1.92 5.33 -0.55
CA SER A 292 2.18 6.65 0.07
C SER A 292 1.26 7.76 -0.47
N VAL A 293 1.15 8.88 0.26
CA VAL A 293 0.42 10.08 -0.21
C VAL A 293 0.95 10.63 -1.55
N TYR A 294 2.25 10.48 -1.80
CA TYR A 294 2.87 10.88 -3.05
C TYR A 294 2.48 9.96 -4.21
N SER A 295 2.35 8.66 -3.94
CA SER A 295 1.90 7.68 -4.92
C SER A 295 0.47 7.99 -5.39
N PHE A 296 -0.46 8.26 -4.46
CA PHE A 296 -1.83 8.67 -4.79
C PHE A 296 -1.88 9.99 -5.57
N THR A 297 -1.12 11.00 -5.13
CA THR A 297 -1.03 12.29 -5.83
C THR A 297 -0.49 12.11 -7.26
N THR A 298 0.53 11.26 -7.44
CA THR A 298 1.10 10.93 -8.75
C THR A 298 0.08 10.32 -9.70
N MET A 299 -0.67 9.33 -9.23
CA MET A 299 -1.68 8.64 -10.04
C MET A 299 -2.80 9.60 -10.47
N LEU A 300 -3.32 10.40 -9.53
CA LEU A 300 -4.37 11.39 -9.79
C LEU A 300 -3.89 12.49 -10.77
N VAL A 301 -2.71 13.06 -10.55
CA VAL A 301 -2.12 14.05 -11.46
C VAL A 301 -1.96 13.47 -12.87
N THR A 302 -1.49 12.24 -12.98
CA THR A 302 -1.29 11.59 -14.28
C THR A 302 -2.62 11.38 -15.02
N PHE A 303 -3.66 10.96 -14.30
CA PHE A 303 -5.00 10.79 -14.85
C PHE A 303 -5.58 12.12 -15.37
N LEU A 304 -5.48 13.18 -14.56
CA LEU A 304 -5.99 14.51 -14.90
C LEU A 304 -5.22 15.17 -16.06
N VAL A 305 -3.90 14.97 -16.15
CA VAL A 305 -3.09 15.44 -17.29
C VAL A 305 -3.62 14.83 -18.58
N GLY A 306 -3.91 13.53 -18.58
CA GLY A 306 -4.50 12.86 -19.74
C GLY A 306 -5.83 13.48 -20.14
N LEU A 307 -6.76 13.67 -19.19
CA LEU A 307 -8.06 14.30 -19.45
C LEU A 307 -7.91 15.73 -20.04
N ALA A 308 -7.02 16.55 -19.47
CA ALA A 308 -6.78 17.91 -19.94
C ALA A 308 -6.23 17.92 -21.37
N LEU A 309 -5.22 17.09 -21.65
CA LEU A 309 -4.64 16.96 -22.98
C LEU A 309 -5.66 16.43 -23.99
N GLY A 310 -6.51 15.47 -23.61
CA GLY A 310 -7.62 15.00 -24.43
C GLY A 310 -8.56 16.13 -24.87
N GLY A 311 -8.94 17.01 -23.92
CA GLY A 311 -9.75 18.19 -24.22
C GLY A 311 -9.09 19.11 -25.26
N PHE A 312 -7.80 19.39 -25.10
CA PHE A 312 -7.04 20.22 -26.05
C PHE A 312 -6.84 19.55 -27.42
N VAL A 313 -6.60 18.25 -27.44
CA VAL A 313 -6.44 17.46 -28.68
C VAL A 313 -7.75 17.49 -29.47
N TYR A 314 -8.90 17.31 -28.82
CA TYR A 314 -10.19 17.46 -29.48
C TYR A 314 -10.37 18.88 -30.03
N ALA A 315 -10.12 19.91 -29.21
CA ALA A 315 -10.27 21.31 -29.60
C ALA A 315 -9.45 21.70 -30.83
N ARG A 316 -8.25 21.13 -30.99
CA ARG A 316 -7.32 21.47 -32.07
C ARG A 316 -7.49 20.59 -33.32
N LEU A 317 -7.71 19.29 -33.15
CA LEU A 317 -7.67 18.32 -34.25
C LEU A 317 -9.05 17.92 -34.79
N LEU A 318 -10.07 17.90 -33.93
CA LEU A 318 -11.39 17.34 -34.26
C LEU A 318 -12.52 18.36 -34.23
N ALA A 319 -12.40 19.45 -33.48
CA ALA A 319 -13.48 20.43 -33.31
C ALA A 319 -13.91 21.15 -34.60
N ASN A 320 -12.99 21.31 -35.56
CA ASN A 320 -13.28 21.92 -36.86
C ASN A 320 -13.91 20.94 -37.87
N ARG A 321 -14.00 19.65 -37.52
CA ARG A 321 -14.68 18.63 -38.33
C ARG A 321 -16.16 18.55 -37.92
N GLN A 322 -17.01 18.03 -38.80
CA GLN A 322 -18.39 17.72 -38.43
C GLN A 322 -18.39 16.71 -37.26
N ALA A 323 -18.95 17.09 -36.12
CA ALA A 323 -19.14 16.20 -34.99
C ALA A 323 -20.09 15.05 -35.39
N ARG A 324 -19.69 13.81 -35.13
CA ARG A 324 -20.46 12.60 -35.48
C ARG A 324 -20.59 11.67 -34.28
N VAL A 325 -21.72 10.98 -34.22
CA VAL A 325 -21.97 9.93 -33.23
C VAL A 325 -20.97 8.78 -33.39
N SER A 326 -20.60 8.43 -34.63
CA SER A 326 -19.54 7.45 -34.91
C SER A 326 -18.15 7.88 -34.43
N THR A 327 -17.85 9.18 -34.37
CA THR A 327 -16.59 9.67 -33.76
C THR A 327 -16.56 9.41 -32.26
N PHE A 328 -17.70 9.59 -31.58
CA PHE A 328 -17.81 9.25 -30.16
C PHE A 328 -17.65 7.74 -29.97
N GLY A 329 -18.34 6.94 -30.78
CA GLY A 329 -18.19 5.48 -30.74
C GLY A 329 -16.77 4.98 -31.03
N ALA A 330 -16.05 5.61 -31.96
CA ALA A 330 -14.66 5.27 -32.27
C ALA A 330 -13.70 5.62 -31.12
N ILE A 331 -13.92 6.73 -30.41
CA ILE A 331 -13.13 7.09 -29.22
C ILE A 331 -13.39 6.07 -28.11
N GLU A 332 -14.64 5.69 -27.86
CA GLU A 332 -15.00 4.68 -26.86
C GLU A 332 -14.39 3.29 -27.17
N LEU A 333 -14.41 2.85 -28.43
CA LEU A 333 -13.69 1.66 -28.85
C LEU A 333 -12.18 1.79 -28.58
N GLY A 334 -11.59 2.95 -28.87
CA GLY A 334 -10.20 3.26 -28.58
C GLY A 334 -9.86 3.21 -27.08
N VAL A 335 -10.74 3.74 -26.21
CA VAL A 335 -10.59 3.65 -24.75
C VAL A 335 -10.57 2.19 -24.31
N GLY A 336 -11.55 1.38 -24.76
CA GLY A 336 -11.62 -0.04 -24.42
C GLY A 336 -10.38 -0.81 -24.88
N LEU A 337 -9.88 -0.56 -26.09
CA LEU A 337 -8.66 -1.21 -26.60
C LEU A 337 -7.39 -0.75 -25.88
N ALA A 338 -7.28 0.55 -25.55
CA ALA A 338 -6.15 1.07 -24.79
C ALA A 338 -6.14 0.52 -23.36
N ALA A 339 -7.29 0.49 -22.69
CA ALA A 339 -7.44 -0.10 -21.36
C ALA A 339 -7.13 -1.61 -21.38
N LEU A 340 -7.59 -2.34 -22.40
CA LEU A 340 -7.26 -3.76 -22.58
C LEU A 340 -5.75 -4.00 -22.70
N ALA A 341 -5.04 -3.13 -23.42
CA ALA A 341 -3.58 -3.22 -23.58
C ALA A 341 -2.81 -3.05 -22.26
N THR A 342 -3.42 -2.43 -21.24
CA THR A 342 -2.79 -2.28 -19.91
C THR A 342 -2.72 -3.59 -19.12
N ILE A 343 -3.62 -4.55 -19.36
CA ILE A 343 -3.68 -5.80 -18.60
C ILE A 343 -2.37 -6.59 -18.64
N PRO A 344 -1.81 -6.97 -19.81
CA PRO A 344 -0.53 -7.68 -19.85
C PRO A 344 0.67 -6.84 -19.40
N LEU A 345 0.51 -5.51 -19.29
CA LEU A 345 1.56 -4.61 -18.81
C LEU A 345 1.71 -4.70 -17.29
N PHE A 346 0.61 -4.81 -16.53
CA PHE A 346 0.63 -4.85 -15.05
C PHE A 346 1.56 -5.92 -14.48
N GLU A 347 1.53 -7.14 -15.02
CA GLU A 347 2.41 -8.22 -14.59
C GLU A 347 3.91 -7.92 -14.82
N LYS A 348 4.21 -7.06 -15.80
CA LYS A 348 5.59 -6.65 -16.12
C LYS A 348 6.05 -5.43 -15.32
N LEU A 349 5.14 -4.67 -14.71
CA LEU A 349 5.49 -3.43 -14.01
C LEU A 349 6.52 -3.63 -12.89
N PRO A 350 6.48 -4.70 -12.06
CA PRO A 350 7.52 -4.92 -11.05
C PRO A 350 8.93 -5.02 -11.63
N LEU A 351 9.09 -5.70 -12.77
CA LEU A 351 10.39 -5.79 -13.45
C LEU A 351 10.80 -4.47 -14.11
N ILE A 352 9.84 -3.75 -14.69
CA ILE A 352 10.10 -2.41 -15.27
C ILE A 352 10.54 -1.45 -14.15
N PHE A 353 9.88 -1.48 -13.00
CA PHE A 353 10.25 -0.70 -11.82
C PHE A 353 11.70 -0.95 -11.41
N LEU A 354 12.10 -2.22 -11.24
CA LEU A 354 13.48 -2.57 -10.87
C LEU A 354 14.52 -2.10 -11.89
N ARG A 355 14.22 -2.22 -13.19
CA ARG A 355 15.12 -1.74 -14.25
C ARG A 355 15.28 -0.22 -14.24
N LEU A 356 14.18 0.51 -14.02
CA LEU A 356 14.21 1.97 -13.94
C LEU A 356 14.97 2.42 -12.69
N LEU A 357 14.73 1.78 -11.53
CA LEU A 357 15.43 2.13 -10.28
C LEU A 357 16.94 1.96 -10.43
N HIS A 358 17.40 0.81 -10.96
CA HIS A 358 18.82 0.56 -11.22
C HIS A 358 19.42 1.56 -12.24
N GLY A 359 18.64 1.96 -13.25
CA GLY A 359 19.11 2.87 -14.29
C GLY A 359 19.33 4.32 -13.82
N PHE A 360 18.63 4.76 -12.77
CA PHE A 360 18.63 6.16 -12.39
C PHE A 360 19.27 6.46 -11.00
N GLY A 361 19.33 5.51 -10.04
CA GLY A 361 19.94 5.68 -8.71
C GLY A 361 18.98 5.95 -7.53
N ASP A 362 19.52 6.33 -6.36
CA ASP A 362 18.83 6.27 -5.05
C ASP A 362 18.36 7.64 -4.49
N SER A 363 17.75 8.49 -5.32
CA SER A 363 17.17 9.76 -4.85
C SER A 363 15.65 9.74 -4.78
N PHE A 364 15.08 10.47 -3.82
CA PHE A 364 13.62 10.54 -3.65
C PHE A 364 12.92 11.18 -4.87
N SER A 365 13.47 12.26 -5.43
CA SER A 365 12.90 12.91 -6.62
C SER A 365 12.84 11.96 -7.82
N LEU A 366 13.86 11.11 -7.94
CA LEU A 366 13.91 10.12 -8.98
C LEU A 366 12.94 8.97 -8.75
N PHE A 367 12.82 8.50 -7.50
CA PHE A 367 11.79 7.54 -7.14
C PHE A 367 10.41 8.05 -7.57
N LEU A 368 10.06 9.31 -7.27
CA LEU A 368 8.83 9.94 -7.76
C LEU A 368 8.74 9.99 -9.30
N THR A 369 9.87 10.21 -9.99
CA THR A 369 9.90 10.22 -11.45
C THR A 369 9.56 8.84 -12.01
N VAL A 370 10.10 7.76 -11.42
CA VAL A 370 9.74 6.39 -11.77
C VAL A 370 8.25 6.13 -11.53
N GLN A 371 7.69 6.60 -10.40
CA GLN A 371 6.26 6.50 -10.13
C GLN A 371 5.41 7.19 -11.21
N VAL A 372 5.77 8.41 -11.62
CA VAL A 372 5.09 9.17 -12.69
C VAL A 372 5.16 8.41 -14.00
N LEU A 373 6.34 7.91 -14.39
CA LEU A 373 6.53 7.18 -15.64
C LEU A 373 5.72 5.89 -15.69
N LEU A 374 5.70 5.10 -14.61
CA LEU A 374 4.92 3.87 -14.53
C LEU A 374 3.42 4.15 -14.58
N SER A 375 2.96 5.17 -13.85
CA SER A 375 1.55 5.59 -13.86
C SER A 375 1.15 6.07 -15.26
N ALA A 376 1.99 6.87 -15.92
CA ALA A 376 1.74 7.39 -17.26
C ALA A 376 1.71 6.27 -18.31
N LEU A 377 2.61 5.28 -18.20
CA LEU A 377 2.67 4.14 -19.11
C LEU A 377 1.33 3.36 -19.15
N VAL A 378 0.62 3.30 -18.02
CA VAL A 378 -0.67 2.63 -17.90
C VAL A 378 -1.82 3.55 -18.27
N MET A 379 -1.87 4.74 -17.66
CA MET A 379 -3.10 5.55 -17.60
C MET A 379 -3.18 6.60 -18.71
N PHE A 380 -2.06 7.04 -19.28
CA PHE A 380 -2.01 8.24 -20.11
C PHE A 380 -2.84 8.12 -21.40
N LEU A 381 -2.67 7.03 -22.17
CA LEU A 381 -3.39 6.88 -23.44
C LEU A 381 -4.91 6.75 -23.26
N PRO A 382 -5.43 5.86 -22.38
CA PRO A 382 -6.87 5.80 -22.11
C PRO A 382 -7.46 7.13 -21.64
N THR A 383 -6.76 7.84 -20.75
CA THR A 383 -7.26 9.11 -20.18
C THR A 383 -7.24 10.26 -21.18
N VAL A 384 -6.27 10.30 -22.11
CA VAL A 384 -6.31 11.24 -23.24
C VAL A 384 -7.53 11.00 -24.12
N LEU A 385 -7.88 9.75 -24.39
CA LEU A 385 -9.08 9.43 -25.16
C LEU A 385 -10.37 9.80 -24.40
N LEU A 386 -10.45 9.48 -23.10
CA LEU A 386 -11.54 9.91 -22.24
C LEU A 386 -11.67 11.44 -22.17
N GLY A 387 -10.56 12.19 -22.18
CA GLY A 387 -10.58 13.65 -22.20
C GLY A 387 -11.20 14.25 -23.46
N MET A 388 -11.19 13.52 -24.58
CA MET A 388 -11.81 13.96 -25.84
C MET A 388 -13.33 13.82 -25.85
N THR A 389 -13.91 12.95 -25.01
CA THR A 389 -15.34 12.60 -25.07
C THR A 389 -16.23 13.74 -24.61
N PHE A 390 -15.85 14.45 -23.53
CA PHE A 390 -16.63 15.57 -22.99
C PHE A 390 -16.91 16.68 -24.03
N PRO A 391 -15.90 17.34 -24.63
CA PRO A 391 -16.16 18.41 -25.59
C PRO A 391 -16.86 17.89 -26.86
N LEU A 392 -16.66 16.62 -27.24
CA LEU A 392 -17.38 15.99 -28.34
C LEU A 392 -18.87 15.81 -28.05
N VAL A 393 -19.23 15.26 -26.89
CA VAL A 393 -20.63 15.05 -26.50
C VAL A 393 -21.35 16.38 -26.33
N ALA A 394 -20.69 17.37 -25.73
CA ALA A 394 -21.22 18.74 -25.64
C ALA A 394 -21.48 19.36 -27.03
N HIS A 395 -20.58 19.12 -28.00
CA HIS A 395 -20.76 19.57 -29.39
C HIS A 395 -21.95 18.85 -30.06
N LEU A 396 -22.12 17.54 -29.84
CA LEU A 396 -23.21 16.75 -30.41
C LEU A 396 -24.59 17.10 -29.84
N LEU A 397 -24.66 17.50 -28.56
CA LEU A 397 -25.93 17.79 -27.85
C LEU A 397 -26.40 19.24 -27.99
N THR A 398 -25.52 20.16 -28.41
CA THR A 398 -25.89 21.56 -28.56
C THR A 398 -26.53 21.78 -29.93
N GLN A 399 -27.86 21.99 -29.95
CA GLN A 399 -28.64 22.20 -31.19
C GLN A 399 -28.98 23.67 -31.46
N SER A 400 -28.96 24.53 -30.43
CA SER A 400 -29.15 25.98 -30.52
C SER A 400 -28.08 26.71 -29.70
N LEU A 401 -27.67 27.91 -30.15
CA LEU A 401 -26.78 28.79 -29.37
C LEU A 401 -27.45 29.30 -28.08
N ASP A 402 -28.78 29.27 -28.01
CA ASP A 402 -29.53 29.67 -26.82
C ASP A 402 -29.52 28.61 -25.72
N HIS A 403 -29.13 27.37 -26.05
CA HIS A 403 -29.12 26.21 -25.14
C HIS A 403 -27.72 25.66 -24.86
N VAL A 404 -26.66 26.43 -25.14
CA VAL A 404 -25.28 25.97 -24.88
C VAL A 404 -25.06 25.66 -23.40
N GLY A 405 -25.59 26.49 -22.48
CA GLY A 405 -25.43 26.29 -21.05
C GLY A 405 -26.11 25.00 -20.59
N SER A 406 -27.37 24.78 -20.95
CA SER A 406 -28.11 23.57 -20.59
C SER A 406 -27.56 22.29 -21.24
N SER A 407 -27.09 22.31 -22.49
CA SER A 407 -26.46 21.15 -23.13
C SER A 407 -25.09 20.78 -22.53
N VAL A 408 -24.23 21.77 -22.24
CA VAL A 408 -22.94 21.54 -21.56
C VAL A 408 -23.18 21.05 -20.13
N GLY A 409 -24.12 21.68 -19.41
CA GLY A 409 -24.51 21.29 -18.06
C GLY A 409 -25.07 19.87 -17.98
N ALA A 410 -25.97 19.49 -18.89
CA ALA A 410 -26.52 18.13 -18.94
C ALA A 410 -25.46 17.08 -19.28
N SER A 411 -24.55 17.37 -20.21
CA SER A 411 -23.41 16.49 -20.53
C SER A 411 -22.54 16.24 -19.29
N TYR A 412 -22.17 17.31 -18.58
CA TYR A 412 -21.33 17.20 -17.40
C TYR A 412 -22.02 16.44 -16.28
N ALA A 413 -23.30 16.76 -16.00
CA ALA A 413 -24.09 16.06 -15.00
C ALA A 413 -24.23 14.55 -15.30
N ALA A 414 -24.53 14.17 -16.54
CA ALA A 414 -24.70 12.75 -16.91
C ALA A 414 -23.40 11.95 -16.72
N ASN A 415 -22.27 12.47 -17.18
CA ASN A 415 -20.97 11.84 -16.97
C ASN A 415 -20.63 11.72 -15.48
N THR A 416 -20.85 12.79 -14.71
CA THR A 416 -20.56 12.80 -13.28
C THR A 416 -21.44 11.83 -12.50
N VAL A 417 -22.73 11.69 -12.84
CA VAL A 417 -23.61 10.67 -12.24
C VAL A 417 -23.12 9.25 -12.57
N GLY A 418 -22.77 9.00 -13.83
CA GLY A 418 -22.17 7.74 -14.24
C GLY A 418 -20.89 7.42 -13.47
N ALA A 419 -20.00 8.41 -13.35
CA ALA A 419 -18.75 8.34 -12.61
C ALA A 419 -18.95 8.04 -11.12
N ILE A 420 -19.93 8.67 -10.44
CA ILE A 420 -20.29 8.35 -9.04
C ILE A 420 -20.67 6.87 -8.90
N LEU A 421 -21.55 6.38 -9.77
CA LEU A 421 -21.98 4.98 -9.75
C LEU A 421 -20.81 4.03 -10.07
N GLY A 422 -19.91 4.43 -10.98
CA GLY A 422 -18.72 3.67 -11.35
C GLY A 422 -17.69 3.58 -10.23
N ALA A 423 -17.42 4.70 -9.55
CA ALA A 423 -16.52 4.75 -8.40
C ALA A 423 -17.04 3.85 -7.26
N PHE A 424 -18.34 3.93 -6.98
CA PHE A 424 -18.97 3.07 -5.97
C PHE A 424 -18.97 1.59 -6.40
N ALA A 425 -19.45 1.27 -7.60
CA ALA A 425 -19.50 -0.13 -8.03
C ALA A 425 -18.09 -0.73 -8.18
N GLY A 426 -17.14 0.01 -8.74
CA GLY A 426 -15.76 -0.43 -8.91
C GLY A 426 -15.06 -0.75 -7.58
N GLY A 427 -15.12 0.17 -6.62
CA GLY A 427 -14.40 0.03 -5.35
C GLY A 427 -15.01 -1.00 -4.38
N PHE A 428 -16.33 -1.10 -4.31
CA PHE A 428 -17.02 -1.88 -3.26
C PHE A 428 -17.63 -3.19 -3.76
N ILE A 429 -17.96 -3.26 -5.04
CA ILE A 429 -18.68 -4.41 -5.59
C ILE A 429 -17.73 -5.19 -6.50
N PHE A 430 -17.14 -4.55 -7.51
CA PHE A 430 -16.38 -5.26 -8.53
C PHE A 430 -15.03 -5.74 -8.03
N ILE A 431 -14.21 -4.87 -7.43
CA ILE A 431 -12.88 -5.28 -6.95
C ILE A 431 -12.98 -6.39 -5.89
N PRO A 432 -13.82 -6.28 -4.83
CA PRO A 432 -13.91 -7.35 -3.83
C PRO A 432 -14.53 -8.66 -4.33
N LEU A 433 -15.46 -8.62 -5.31
CA LEU A 433 -16.18 -9.82 -5.77
C LEU A 433 -15.53 -10.51 -6.96
N ILE A 434 -15.10 -9.75 -7.97
CA ILE A 434 -14.55 -10.30 -9.22
C ILE A 434 -13.06 -10.01 -9.39
N GLY A 435 -12.48 -9.12 -8.58
CA GLY A 435 -11.08 -8.76 -8.60
C GLY A 435 -10.74 -7.59 -9.53
N VAL A 436 -9.54 -7.04 -9.37
CA VAL A 436 -9.04 -5.86 -10.07
C VAL A 436 -8.97 -6.08 -11.58
N GLN A 437 -8.35 -7.19 -12.02
CA GLN A 437 -8.22 -7.51 -13.45
C GLN A 437 -9.59 -7.63 -14.15
N ASN A 438 -10.56 -8.31 -13.52
CA ASN A 438 -11.89 -8.48 -14.11
C ASN A 438 -12.72 -7.18 -14.05
N SER A 439 -12.46 -6.30 -13.08
CA SER A 439 -13.05 -4.96 -13.04
C SER A 439 -12.60 -4.12 -14.24
N ILE A 440 -11.32 -4.20 -14.62
CA ILE A 440 -10.81 -3.59 -15.86
C ILE A 440 -11.49 -4.19 -17.09
N LEU A 441 -11.59 -5.53 -17.18
CA LEU A 441 -12.26 -6.19 -18.30
C LEU A 441 -13.74 -5.82 -18.42
N LEU A 442 -14.44 -5.60 -17.29
CA LEU A 442 -15.81 -5.12 -17.27
C LEU A 442 -15.91 -3.69 -17.84
N GLY A 443 -15.02 -2.78 -17.41
CA GLY A 443 -14.91 -1.46 -18.02
C GLY A 443 -14.67 -1.54 -19.53
N VAL A 444 -13.74 -2.42 -19.96
CA VAL A 444 -13.42 -2.63 -21.39
C VAL A 444 -14.66 -3.08 -22.14
N ALA A 445 -15.42 -4.04 -21.59
CA ALA A 445 -16.66 -4.49 -22.19
C ALA A 445 -17.68 -3.35 -22.34
N ILE A 446 -17.84 -2.50 -21.31
CA ILE A 446 -18.75 -1.34 -21.36
C ILE A 446 -18.34 -0.37 -22.48
N ASN A 447 -17.07 0.06 -22.53
CA ASN A 447 -16.63 0.98 -23.57
C ASN A 447 -16.72 0.37 -24.98
N LEU A 448 -16.39 -0.92 -25.14
CA LEU A 448 -16.49 -1.59 -26.43
C LEU A 448 -17.95 -1.70 -26.92
N LEU A 449 -18.88 -2.05 -26.03
CA LEU A 449 -20.30 -2.15 -26.35
C LEU A 449 -20.94 -0.78 -26.64
N VAL A 450 -20.63 0.23 -25.83
CA VAL A 450 -21.06 1.62 -26.06
C VAL A 450 -20.49 2.13 -27.40
N GLY A 451 -19.20 1.90 -27.63
CA GLY A 451 -18.51 2.31 -28.85
C GLY A 451 -19.10 1.68 -30.10
N TRP A 452 -19.32 0.36 -30.07
CA TRP A 452 -20.00 -0.37 -31.13
C TRP A 452 -21.42 0.17 -31.39
N PHE A 453 -22.23 0.29 -30.33
CA PHE A 453 -23.62 0.75 -30.43
C PHE A 453 -23.71 2.13 -31.10
N LEU A 454 -22.86 3.07 -30.69
CA LEU A 454 -22.81 4.42 -31.27
C LEU A 454 -22.35 4.45 -32.73
N VAL A 455 -21.40 3.58 -33.12
CA VAL A 455 -20.99 3.46 -34.53
C VAL A 455 -22.13 2.91 -35.39
N VAL A 456 -22.88 1.92 -34.90
CA VAL A 456 -24.01 1.30 -35.63
C VAL A 456 -25.18 2.26 -35.81
N MET A 457 -25.42 3.14 -34.82
CA MET A 457 -26.49 4.13 -34.87
C MET A 457 -26.25 5.24 -35.91
N ASP A 458 -25.03 5.42 -36.43
CA ASP A 458 -24.74 6.44 -37.44
C ASP A 458 -25.28 6.01 -38.82
N PRO A 459 -26.29 6.71 -39.40
CA PRO A 459 -27.00 6.27 -40.61
C PRO A 459 -26.14 6.19 -41.88
N ARG A 460 -24.93 6.73 -41.88
CA ARG A 460 -24.07 6.86 -43.08
C ARG A 460 -23.24 5.61 -43.43
N PHE A 461 -23.12 4.63 -42.55
CA PHE A 461 -22.39 3.37 -42.85
C PHE A 461 -23.29 2.40 -43.63
N SER A 462 -22.80 1.56 -44.54
CA SER A 462 -23.65 0.52 -45.14
C SER A 462 -24.05 -0.55 -44.10
N SER A 463 -25.17 -1.27 -44.30
CA SER A 463 -25.71 -2.19 -43.30
C SER A 463 -24.79 -3.39 -42.98
N ALA A 464 -23.99 -3.84 -43.95
CA ALA A 464 -23.16 -5.05 -43.80
C ALA A 464 -21.92 -4.88 -42.88
N PRO A 465 -21.09 -3.82 -43.01
CA PRO A 465 -19.98 -3.57 -42.08
C PRO A 465 -20.40 -3.37 -40.61
N ARG A 466 -21.63 -2.90 -40.37
CA ARG A 466 -22.16 -2.64 -39.01
C ARG A 466 -22.40 -3.92 -38.21
N TRP A 467 -22.94 -4.96 -38.85
CA TRP A 467 -23.17 -6.26 -38.23
C TRP A 467 -21.88 -7.05 -38.03
N VAL A 468 -20.94 -6.96 -38.98
CA VAL A 468 -19.61 -7.57 -38.84
C VAL A 468 -18.86 -6.98 -37.65
N LEU A 469 -18.83 -5.65 -37.53
CA LEU A 469 -18.21 -4.98 -36.38
C LEU A 469 -18.88 -5.40 -35.06
N GLY A 470 -20.20 -5.55 -35.04
CA GLY A 470 -20.93 -6.03 -33.86
C GLY A 470 -20.61 -7.45 -33.47
N MET A 471 -20.53 -8.36 -34.44
CA MET A 471 -20.10 -9.73 -34.18
C MET A 471 -18.67 -9.78 -33.67
N VAL A 472 -17.76 -8.96 -34.21
CA VAL A 472 -16.38 -8.87 -33.73
C VAL A 472 -16.32 -8.34 -32.30
N VAL A 473 -17.06 -7.27 -31.98
CA VAL A 473 -17.08 -6.69 -30.64
C VAL A 473 -17.71 -7.65 -29.63
N LEU A 474 -18.83 -8.28 -29.97
CA LEU A 474 -19.46 -9.29 -29.12
C LEU A 474 -18.54 -10.49 -28.89
N ALA A 475 -17.90 -10.99 -29.95
CA ALA A 475 -16.90 -12.05 -29.83
C ALA A 475 -15.72 -11.60 -28.96
N ALA A 476 -15.24 -10.37 -29.09
CA ALA A 476 -14.16 -9.83 -28.26
C ALA A 476 -14.57 -9.75 -26.77
N VAL A 477 -15.76 -9.21 -26.47
CA VAL A 477 -16.29 -9.10 -25.10
C VAL A 477 -16.44 -10.47 -24.42
N VAL A 478 -16.74 -11.52 -25.18
CA VAL A 478 -16.86 -12.90 -24.65
C VAL A 478 -15.50 -13.61 -24.61
N LEU A 479 -14.73 -13.58 -25.69
CA LEU A 479 -13.51 -14.38 -25.84
C LEU A 479 -12.33 -13.81 -25.05
N ILE A 480 -12.22 -12.49 -24.92
CA ILE A 480 -11.09 -11.86 -24.22
C ILE A 480 -11.07 -12.27 -22.74
N PRO A 481 -12.15 -12.12 -21.94
CA PRO A 481 -12.12 -12.58 -20.54
C PRO A 481 -11.87 -14.09 -20.38
N LEU A 482 -12.31 -14.91 -21.36
CA LEU A 482 -12.11 -16.36 -21.33
C LEU A 482 -10.68 -16.80 -21.68
N LYS A 483 -9.97 -16.03 -22.51
CA LYS A 483 -8.64 -16.39 -23.02
C LYS A 483 -7.50 -15.58 -22.38
N MET A 484 -7.80 -14.46 -21.73
CA MET A 484 -6.79 -13.62 -21.10
C MET A 484 -6.16 -14.35 -19.91
N PRO A 485 -4.82 -14.48 -19.85
CA PRO A 485 -4.14 -15.02 -18.68
C PRO A 485 -4.47 -14.19 -17.43
N ARG A 486 -4.67 -14.87 -16.31
CA ARG A 486 -4.74 -14.20 -15.00
C ARG A 486 -3.34 -13.73 -14.62
N TRP A 487 -3.25 -12.56 -14.01
CA TRP A 487 -1.99 -12.08 -13.48
C TRP A 487 -1.37 -13.07 -12.50
N ASP A 488 -0.04 -13.19 -12.58
CA ASP A 488 0.72 -13.93 -11.59
C ASP A 488 0.69 -13.20 -10.24
N ARG A 489 -0.06 -13.78 -9.31
CA ARG A 489 -0.25 -13.24 -7.95
C ARG A 489 1.07 -13.14 -7.18
N TYR A 490 2.01 -14.05 -7.40
CA TYR A 490 3.31 -14.03 -6.73
C TYR A 490 4.12 -12.78 -7.13
N ILE A 491 4.08 -12.42 -8.42
CA ILE A 491 4.77 -11.24 -8.94
C ILE A 491 4.11 -9.97 -8.39
N LEU A 492 2.78 -9.90 -8.42
CA LEU A 492 2.05 -8.72 -7.95
C LEU A 492 2.16 -8.49 -6.44
N THR A 493 2.26 -9.55 -5.63
CA THR A 493 2.43 -9.43 -4.17
C THR A 493 3.88 -9.44 -3.72
N SER A 494 4.84 -9.26 -4.63
CA SER A 494 6.28 -9.32 -4.30
C SER A 494 6.77 -8.17 -3.42
N GLY A 495 5.99 -7.08 -3.28
CA GLY A 495 6.40 -5.93 -2.47
C GLY A 495 7.63 -5.20 -3.02
N VAL A 496 7.79 -5.20 -4.35
CA VAL A 496 9.00 -4.73 -5.06
C VAL A 496 9.45 -3.31 -4.68
N THR A 497 8.53 -2.43 -4.30
CA THR A 497 8.83 -1.05 -3.87
C THR A 497 9.56 -0.99 -2.52
N ILE A 498 9.30 -1.97 -1.65
CA ILE A 498 9.82 -2.01 -0.28
C ILE A 498 11.04 -2.92 -0.19
N TYR A 499 11.02 -4.02 -0.95
CA TYR A 499 12.08 -5.04 -0.95
C TYR A 499 12.90 -5.01 -2.24
N SER A 500 13.11 -3.83 -2.83
CA SER A 500 13.88 -3.66 -4.07
C SER A 500 15.26 -4.31 -3.98
N ASP A 501 15.90 -4.18 -2.82
CA ASP A 501 17.26 -4.67 -2.55
C ASP A 501 17.36 -6.20 -2.64
N HIS A 502 16.26 -6.92 -2.37
CA HIS A 502 16.24 -8.38 -2.53
C HIS A 502 16.34 -8.81 -4.01
N TYR A 503 15.97 -7.93 -4.94
CA TYR A 503 15.88 -8.22 -6.37
C TYR A 503 16.91 -7.48 -7.21
N SER A 504 17.45 -6.35 -6.73
CA SER A 504 18.43 -5.51 -7.44
C SER A 504 19.73 -6.27 -7.72
N ASP A 505 20.18 -7.07 -6.74
CA ASP A 505 21.43 -7.82 -6.79
C ASP A 505 21.38 -9.02 -7.75
N LEU A 506 20.18 -9.40 -8.21
CA LEU A 506 20.01 -10.51 -9.13
C LEU A 506 20.28 -10.04 -10.57
N PRO A 507 21.19 -10.69 -11.31
CA PRO A 507 21.66 -10.17 -12.59
C PRO A 507 20.67 -10.35 -13.76
N ARG A 508 19.65 -11.22 -13.61
CA ARG A 508 18.67 -11.53 -14.66
C ARG A 508 17.24 -11.55 -14.14
N ASP A 509 16.29 -11.24 -15.01
CA ASP A 509 14.86 -11.27 -14.68
C ASP A 509 14.34 -12.67 -14.38
N SER A 510 14.89 -13.71 -15.00
CA SER A 510 14.59 -15.12 -14.68
C SER A 510 14.84 -15.41 -13.19
N LEU A 511 15.97 -14.94 -12.67
CA LEU A 511 16.33 -15.07 -11.26
C LEU A 511 15.44 -14.21 -10.36
N ARG A 512 15.10 -12.98 -10.77
CA ARG A 512 14.18 -12.10 -10.04
C ARG A 512 12.79 -12.73 -9.91
N LEU A 513 12.25 -13.26 -11.01
CA LEU A 513 10.97 -13.96 -11.04
C LEU A 513 11.00 -15.24 -10.21
N GLU A 514 12.12 -15.96 -10.23
CA GLU A 514 12.34 -17.10 -9.35
C GLU A 514 12.29 -16.65 -7.88
N GLU A 515 12.94 -15.55 -7.50
CA GLU A 515 12.90 -15.04 -6.12
C GLU A 515 11.50 -14.52 -5.71
N MET A 516 10.77 -13.86 -6.62
CA MET A 516 9.39 -13.42 -6.36
C MET A 516 8.45 -14.59 -6.09
N ARG A 517 8.68 -15.74 -6.74
CA ARG A 517 7.93 -16.99 -6.54
C ARG A 517 8.56 -17.88 -5.46
N ARG A 518 9.33 -17.31 -4.53
CA ARG A 518 10.07 -18.08 -3.53
C ARG A 518 9.15 -18.81 -2.56
N SER A 519 8.16 -18.10 -2.05
CA SER A 519 7.25 -18.60 -1.03
C SER A 519 5.96 -19.09 -1.67
N GLU A 520 5.38 -20.14 -1.12
CA GLU A 520 4.09 -20.66 -1.55
C GLU A 520 2.97 -19.74 -1.08
N LEU A 521 2.04 -19.39 -1.96
CA LEU A 521 0.92 -18.51 -1.65
C LEU A 521 -0.26 -19.35 -1.13
N LEU A 522 -0.52 -19.28 0.17
CA LEU A 522 -1.60 -20.03 0.83
C LEU A 522 -2.95 -19.30 0.78
N TYR A 523 -2.92 -17.98 0.80
CA TYR A 523 -4.12 -17.13 0.80
C TYR A 523 -3.88 -15.88 -0.03
N TYR A 524 -4.91 -15.43 -0.76
CA TYR A 524 -4.90 -14.20 -1.53
C TYR A 524 -6.31 -13.63 -1.61
N ARG A 525 -6.50 -12.39 -1.17
CA ARG A 525 -7.76 -11.67 -1.29
C ARG A 525 -7.53 -10.21 -1.60
N GLU A 526 -8.23 -9.73 -2.61
CA GLU A 526 -8.34 -8.30 -2.92
C GLU A 526 -9.48 -7.74 -2.08
N GLY A 527 -9.12 -7.14 -0.94
CA GLY A 527 -10.05 -6.61 0.06
C GLY A 527 -10.57 -5.21 -0.26
N LEU A 528 -11.27 -4.62 0.71
CA LEU A 528 -11.90 -3.30 0.58
C LEU A 528 -10.86 -2.16 0.57
N THR A 529 -9.76 -2.35 1.29
CA THR A 529 -8.70 -1.34 1.48
C THR A 529 -7.35 -1.83 0.96
N ALA A 530 -7.07 -3.13 1.09
CA ALA A 530 -5.76 -3.70 0.75
C ALA A 530 -5.87 -5.09 0.09
N THR A 531 -4.81 -5.49 -0.60
CA THR A 531 -4.65 -6.87 -1.06
C THR A 531 -3.90 -7.62 0.02
N VAL A 532 -4.56 -8.60 0.64
CA VAL A 532 -4.00 -9.41 1.72
C VAL A 532 -3.58 -10.76 1.18
N SER A 533 -2.39 -11.22 1.56
CA SER A 533 -1.93 -12.56 1.21
C SER A 533 -1.13 -13.23 2.33
N VAL A 534 -1.19 -14.56 2.41
CA VAL A 534 -0.40 -15.37 3.34
C VAL A 534 0.54 -16.25 2.52
N HIS A 535 1.80 -16.26 2.92
CA HIS A 535 2.87 -16.96 2.24
C HIS A 535 3.57 -17.92 3.18
N ARG A 536 3.97 -19.08 2.67
CA ARG A 536 4.78 -20.08 3.37
C ARG A 536 6.17 -20.17 2.76
N SER A 537 7.18 -19.90 3.58
CA SER A 537 8.60 -20.09 3.26
C SER A 537 9.13 -21.42 3.83
N HIS A 538 10.44 -21.67 3.73
CA HIS A 538 11.06 -22.90 4.24
C HIS A 538 10.83 -23.10 5.74
N LYS A 539 10.76 -24.38 6.17
CA LYS A 539 10.48 -24.82 7.56
C LYS A 539 9.11 -24.36 8.09
N ASP A 540 8.09 -24.36 7.23
CA ASP A 540 6.73 -23.91 7.53
C ASP A 540 6.63 -22.47 8.07
N TYR A 541 7.60 -21.61 7.75
CA TYR A 541 7.59 -20.21 8.17
C TYR A 541 6.49 -19.44 7.43
N LEU A 542 5.44 -19.03 8.14
CA LEU A 542 4.39 -18.18 7.57
C LEU A 542 4.66 -16.69 7.79
N TYR A 543 4.31 -15.89 6.78
CA TYR A 543 4.18 -14.45 6.87
C TYR A 543 2.96 -13.99 6.08
N LEU A 544 2.34 -12.91 6.53
CA LEU A 544 1.24 -12.25 5.84
C LEU A 544 1.69 -10.89 5.31
N THR A 545 1.07 -10.46 4.21
CA THR A 545 1.36 -9.16 3.59
C THR A 545 0.10 -8.36 3.33
N SER A 546 0.22 -7.05 3.42
CA SER A 546 -0.75 -6.06 2.96
C SER A 546 -0.15 -5.25 1.82
N ASN A 547 -0.76 -5.30 0.64
CA ASN A 547 -0.24 -4.70 -0.60
C ASN A 547 1.24 -5.08 -0.88
N GLY A 548 1.64 -6.31 -0.55
CA GLY A 548 3.02 -6.82 -0.73
C GLY A 548 4.00 -6.46 0.38
N LYS A 549 3.64 -5.62 1.35
CA LYS A 549 4.45 -5.32 2.56
C LYS A 549 4.19 -6.37 3.63
N ILE A 550 5.23 -6.93 4.26
CA ILE A 550 5.05 -7.88 5.38
C ILE A 550 4.51 -7.13 6.61
N ASP A 551 3.30 -7.50 7.03
CA ASP A 551 2.61 -6.93 8.20
C ASP A 551 2.61 -7.87 9.40
N GLY A 552 3.14 -9.09 9.24
CA GLY A 552 3.37 -10.01 10.34
C GLY A 552 3.88 -11.36 9.91
N SER A 553 4.63 -12.01 10.79
CA SER A 553 5.22 -13.33 10.52
C SER A 553 5.54 -14.09 11.81
N HIS A 554 5.94 -15.36 11.66
CA HIS A 554 6.44 -16.15 12.79
C HIS A 554 7.69 -15.54 13.45
N GLY A 555 8.52 -14.83 12.69
CA GLY A 555 9.72 -14.17 13.20
C GLY A 555 9.42 -12.93 14.05
N ASP A 556 8.22 -12.35 13.91
CA ASP A 556 7.80 -11.14 14.64
C ASP A 556 7.14 -11.49 15.99
N ALA A 557 7.17 -12.77 16.40
CA ALA A 557 6.50 -13.25 17.60
C ALA A 557 6.92 -12.49 18.86
N LEU A 558 8.20 -12.10 19.00
CA LEU A 558 8.66 -11.31 20.13
C LEU A 558 7.95 -9.94 20.19
N THR A 559 7.98 -9.19 19.09
CA THR A 559 7.35 -7.86 19.00
C THR A 559 5.84 -7.95 19.24
N MET A 560 5.15 -8.87 18.58
CA MET A 560 3.69 -8.98 18.68
C MET A 560 3.24 -9.47 20.06
N LEU A 561 3.87 -10.53 20.59
CA LEU A 561 3.51 -11.03 21.92
C LEU A 561 3.84 -10.01 23.02
N MET A 562 5.00 -9.34 22.95
CA MET A 562 5.36 -8.33 23.96
C MET A 562 4.49 -7.07 23.87
N THR A 563 3.99 -6.71 22.68
CA THR A 563 3.04 -5.61 22.51
C THR A 563 1.75 -5.85 23.31
N GLY A 564 1.35 -7.11 23.50
CA GLY A 564 0.23 -7.48 24.39
C GLY A 564 0.64 -7.75 25.83
N TYR A 565 1.68 -8.57 26.06
CA TYR A 565 2.09 -9.00 27.40
C TYR A 565 2.60 -7.84 28.26
N LEU A 566 3.41 -6.95 27.71
CA LEU A 566 4.04 -5.88 28.48
C LEU A 566 3.02 -4.93 29.12
N PRO A 567 2.08 -4.31 28.38
CA PRO A 567 1.07 -3.45 29.02
C PRO A 567 0.13 -4.23 29.95
N MET A 568 -0.19 -5.49 29.64
CA MET A 568 -0.99 -6.32 30.54
C MET A 568 -0.26 -6.66 31.85
N LEU A 569 1.08 -6.75 31.84
CA LEU A 569 1.85 -6.97 33.06
C LEU A 569 2.01 -5.68 33.89
N LEU A 570 1.95 -4.51 33.25
CA LEU A 570 1.84 -3.23 33.93
C LEU A 570 0.43 -2.97 34.49
N LEU A 571 -0.61 -3.55 33.87
CA LEU A 571 -2.00 -3.49 34.33
C LEU A 571 -2.68 -4.87 34.31
N PRO A 572 -2.32 -5.79 35.22
CA PRO A 572 -2.78 -7.18 35.16
C PRO A 572 -4.23 -7.35 35.64
N ALA A 573 -4.89 -6.26 36.03
CA ALA A 573 -6.31 -6.22 36.41
C ALA A 573 -7.19 -5.61 35.30
N ALA A 574 -6.66 -5.37 34.11
CA ALA A 574 -7.46 -4.88 32.98
C ALA A 574 -8.57 -5.88 32.62
N GLU A 575 -9.80 -5.39 32.42
CA GLU A 575 -10.96 -6.22 32.06
C GLU A 575 -11.45 -5.96 30.64
N GLN A 576 -11.42 -4.69 30.20
CA GLN A 576 -11.85 -4.24 28.89
C GLN A 576 -10.66 -3.69 28.11
N VAL A 577 -10.33 -4.36 27.01
CA VAL A 577 -9.18 -4.03 26.17
C VAL A 577 -9.65 -3.71 24.75
N ALA A 578 -9.12 -2.64 24.17
CA ALA A 578 -9.24 -2.35 22.74
C ALA A 578 -7.87 -2.51 22.07
N ILE A 579 -7.85 -3.13 20.89
CA ILE A 579 -6.65 -3.34 20.09
C ILE A 579 -6.92 -2.76 18.69
N ILE A 580 -6.13 -1.79 18.25
CA ILE A 580 -6.20 -1.22 16.89
C ILE A 580 -5.20 -1.99 16.02
N GLY A 581 -5.71 -2.64 14.96
CA GLY A 581 -4.98 -3.56 14.11
C GLY A 581 -5.00 -5.00 14.65
N LEU A 582 -5.16 -5.98 13.77
CA LEU A 582 -5.15 -7.41 14.13
C LEU A 582 -3.81 -8.09 13.80
N GLY A 583 -3.26 -7.82 12.62
CA GLY A 583 -2.07 -8.51 12.11
C GLY A 583 -2.24 -10.03 12.14
N THR A 584 -1.33 -10.75 12.81
CA THR A 584 -1.39 -12.22 12.96
C THR A 584 -2.32 -12.68 14.10
N GLY A 585 -2.82 -11.76 14.93
CA GLY A 585 -3.58 -12.06 16.15
C GLY A 585 -2.73 -12.45 17.38
N MET A 586 -1.40 -12.47 17.28
CA MET A 586 -0.52 -12.82 18.42
C MET A 586 -0.62 -11.84 19.59
N THR A 587 -0.80 -10.55 19.33
CA THR A 587 -1.04 -9.55 20.39
C THR A 587 -2.35 -9.83 21.13
N VAL A 588 -3.41 -10.16 20.37
CA VAL A 588 -4.73 -10.53 20.92
C VAL A 588 -4.60 -11.77 21.80
N LYS A 589 -3.84 -12.77 21.39
CA LYS A 589 -3.52 -13.97 22.19
C LYS A 589 -2.84 -13.60 23.50
N ALA A 590 -1.82 -12.74 23.44
CA ALA A 590 -1.09 -12.31 24.63
C ALA A 590 -2.00 -11.60 25.64
N VAL A 591 -2.94 -10.77 25.15
CA VAL A 591 -3.99 -10.16 26.00
C VAL A 591 -4.96 -11.21 26.54
N GLY A 592 -5.39 -12.16 25.71
CA GLY A 592 -6.32 -13.23 26.06
C GLY A 592 -5.80 -14.20 27.12
N ALA A 593 -4.47 -14.25 27.36
CA ALA A 593 -3.86 -15.03 28.43
C ALA A 593 -4.18 -14.52 29.85
N PHE A 594 -4.73 -13.31 29.96
CA PHE A 594 -5.16 -12.69 31.22
C PHE A 594 -6.66 -12.86 31.42
N PRO A 595 -7.17 -12.65 32.66
CA PRO A 595 -8.60 -12.71 32.98
C PRO A 595 -9.37 -11.47 32.47
N VAL A 596 -9.14 -11.07 31.23
CA VAL A 596 -9.93 -10.04 30.54
C VAL A 596 -11.34 -10.56 30.28
N THR A 597 -12.33 -9.67 30.34
CA THR A 597 -13.74 -10.00 30.11
C THR A 597 -14.17 -9.67 28.67
N LYS A 598 -13.54 -8.67 28.05
CA LYS A 598 -13.87 -8.23 26.69
C LYS A 598 -12.63 -7.69 25.97
N ILE A 599 -12.40 -8.17 24.75
CA ILE A 599 -11.35 -7.71 23.85
C ILE A 599 -12.01 -7.24 22.54
N GLU A 600 -11.93 -5.95 22.25
CA GLU A 600 -12.40 -5.39 20.98
C GLU A 600 -11.20 -5.17 20.04
N VAL A 601 -11.23 -5.81 18.87
CA VAL A 601 -10.17 -5.69 17.86
C VAL A 601 -10.71 -4.85 16.70
N LEU A 602 -10.10 -3.68 16.49
CA LEU A 602 -10.47 -2.71 15.47
C LEU A 602 -9.59 -2.95 14.26
N GLU A 603 -10.10 -3.71 13.29
CA GLU A 603 -9.38 -4.09 12.07
C GLU A 603 -10.08 -3.48 10.86
N ILE A 604 -9.35 -2.69 10.06
CA ILE A 604 -9.95 -1.95 8.93
C ILE A 604 -10.16 -2.85 7.72
N GLU A 605 -9.37 -3.92 7.58
CA GLU A 605 -9.42 -4.86 6.46
C GLU A 605 -9.97 -6.23 6.90
N PRO A 606 -11.23 -6.57 6.57
CA PRO A 606 -11.81 -7.87 6.93
C PRO A 606 -11.00 -9.07 6.44
N ALA A 607 -10.32 -8.96 5.28
CA ALA A 607 -9.45 -10.03 4.78
C ALA A 607 -8.25 -10.33 5.71
N MET A 608 -7.87 -9.40 6.58
CA MET A 608 -6.82 -9.62 7.58
C MET A 608 -7.24 -10.63 8.64
N ALA A 609 -8.53 -10.65 9.03
CA ALA A 609 -9.04 -11.65 9.98
C ALA A 609 -8.98 -13.07 9.42
N GLU A 610 -9.27 -13.22 8.13
CA GLU A 610 -9.12 -14.51 7.42
C GLU A 610 -7.64 -14.91 7.30
N ALA A 611 -6.74 -13.97 7.03
CA ALA A 611 -5.31 -14.23 6.98
C ALA A 611 -4.74 -14.63 8.35
N ALA A 612 -5.17 -13.98 9.43
CA ALA A 612 -4.76 -14.29 10.80
C ALA A 612 -5.14 -15.72 11.23
N ALA A 613 -6.21 -16.31 10.66
CA ALA A 613 -6.62 -17.68 10.94
C ALA A 613 -5.55 -18.73 10.53
N PHE A 614 -4.67 -18.40 9.57
CA PHE A 614 -3.54 -19.28 9.18
C PHE A 614 -2.45 -19.38 10.25
N PHE A 615 -2.43 -18.45 11.22
CA PHE A 615 -1.46 -18.41 12.32
C PHE A 615 -2.02 -19.06 13.60
N GLY A 616 -2.95 -20.01 13.48
CA GLY A 616 -3.64 -20.63 14.61
C GLY A 616 -2.71 -21.27 15.67
N ASP A 617 -1.55 -21.75 15.23
CA ASP A 617 -0.48 -22.28 16.09
C ASP A 617 0.28 -21.18 16.85
N ALA A 618 0.52 -20.03 16.21
CA ALA A 618 1.21 -18.89 16.81
C ALA A 618 0.28 -18.06 17.71
N ASN A 619 -0.95 -17.79 17.24
CA ASN A 619 -1.97 -16.99 17.94
C ASN A 619 -2.90 -17.82 18.84
N GLY A 620 -2.70 -19.13 18.94
CA GLY A 620 -3.47 -20.01 19.83
C GLY A 620 -4.98 -20.05 19.52
N LYS A 621 -5.36 -19.81 18.25
CA LYS A 621 -6.75 -19.71 17.78
C LYS A 621 -7.60 -18.69 18.55
N ILE A 622 -6.97 -17.61 19.02
CA ILE A 622 -7.63 -16.60 19.85
C ILE A 622 -8.86 -15.95 19.19
N LEU A 623 -8.97 -16.00 17.86
CA LEU A 623 -10.12 -15.46 17.11
C LEU A 623 -11.42 -16.23 17.37
N GLU A 624 -11.34 -17.47 17.88
CA GLU A 624 -12.50 -18.29 18.27
C GLU A 624 -12.96 -18.01 19.71
N ASP A 625 -12.20 -17.23 20.49
CA ASP A 625 -12.52 -16.93 21.89
C ASP A 625 -13.75 -16.00 21.97
N PRO A 626 -14.81 -16.35 22.74
CA PRO A 626 -16.03 -15.56 22.82
C PRO A 626 -15.83 -14.17 23.44
N ARG A 627 -14.68 -13.92 24.10
CA ARG A 627 -14.32 -12.60 24.63
C ARG A 627 -13.83 -11.65 23.53
N VAL A 628 -13.43 -12.17 22.38
CA VAL A 628 -12.87 -11.40 21.26
C VAL A 628 -13.98 -10.99 20.30
N ARG A 629 -14.10 -9.68 20.06
CA ARG A 629 -14.99 -9.10 19.07
C ARG A 629 -14.16 -8.35 18.03
N ILE A 630 -14.07 -8.88 16.82
CA ILE A 630 -13.48 -8.18 15.68
C ILE A 630 -14.52 -7.21 15.12
N ILE A 631 -14.15 -5.95 15.00
CA ILE A 631 -15.01 -4.86 14.50
C ILE A 631 -14.34 -4.32 13.22
N PRO A 632 -14.97 -4.49 12.03
CA PRO A 632 -14.42 -4.03 10.77
C PRO A 632 -14.54 -2.51 10.65
N THR A 633 -13.56 -1.76 11.15
CA THR A 633 -13.65 -0.30 11.27
C THR A 633 -12.28 0.39 11.31
N ASP A 634 -12.28 1.70 11.09
CA ASP A 634 -11.11 2.55 11.28
C ASP A 634 -10.90 2.82 12.78
N GLY A 635 -9.75 2.43 13.30
CA GLY A 635 -9.46 2.51 14.74
C GLY A 635 -9.48 3.93 15.30
N ARG A 636 -9.02 4.93 14.52
CA ARG A 636 -9.03 6.33 14.94
C ARG A 636 -10.45 6.86 15.05
N ASN A 637 -11.24 6.64 14.01
CA ASN A 637 -12.62 7.08 13.95
C ASN A 637 -13.49 6.42 15.01
N TYR A 638 -13.31 5.10 15.22
CA TYR A 638 -13.98 4.39 16.30
C TYR A 638 -13.63 5.01 17.66
N MET A 639 -12.35 5.33 17.92
CA MET A 639 -11.91 5.99 19.16
C MET A 639 -12.50 7.39 19.34
N VAL A 640 -12.77 8.13 18.27
CA VAL A 640 -13.47 9.42 18.36
C VAL A 640 -14.91 9.23 18.84
N ALA A 641 -15.61 8.26 18.25
CA ALA A 641 -17.06 8.18 18.35
C ALA A 641 -17.60 7.20 19.41
N THR A 642 -16.82 6.19 19.80
CA THR A 642 -17.24 5.16 20.76
C THR A 642 -17.61 5.76 22.12
N PRO A 643 -18.71 5.34 22.76
CA PRO A 643 -19.02 5.73 24.12
C PRO A 643 -18.21 4.93 25.16
N HIS A 644 -17.54 3.85 24.75
CA HIS A 644 -16.84 2.95 25.66
C HIS A 644 -15.54 3.57 26.20
N GLN A 645 -15.18 3.17 27.42
CA GLN A 645 -13.88 3.44 28.03
C GLN A 645 -13.18 2.13 28.34
N TYR A 646 -11.86 2.11 28.16
CA TYR A 646 -11.04 0.91 28.24
C TYR A 646 -10.03 1.00 29.38
N ASP A 647 -9.69 -0.16 29.95
CA ASP A 647 -8.58 -0.29 30.89
C ASP A 647 -7.25 -0.25 30.12
N LEU A 648 -7.22 -0.85 28.93
CA LEU A 648 -6.05 -0.88 28.07
C LEU A 648 -6.45 -0.62 26.61
N ILE A 649 -5.75 0.28 25.96
CA ILE A 649 -5.83 0.48 24.50
C ILE A 649 -4.45 0.15 23.94
N ILE A 650 -4.38 -0.81 23.01
CA ILE A 650 -3.18 -1.15 22.25
C ILE A 650 -3.37 -0.67 20.82
N SER A 651 -2.34 -0.08 20.22
CA SER A 651 -2.34 0.32 18.83
C SER A 651 -1.11 -0.23 18.14
N GLU A 652 -1.33 -1.06 17.11
CA GLU A 652 -0.28 -1.77 16.39
C GLU A 652 0.22 -1.05 15.13
N PRO A 653 -0.62 -0.41 14.28
CA PRO A 653 -0.14 0.14 13.01
C PRO A 653 1.06 1.08 13.20
N SER A 654 2.23 0.63 12.74
CA SER A 654 3.51 1.25 13.09
C SER A 654 4.19 1.98 11.95
N ASN A 655 3.70 1.84 10.71
CA ASN A 655 4.36 2.30 9.48
C ASN A 655 3.77 3.64 8.95
N PRO A 656 4.25 4.81 9.40
CA PRO A 656 3.63 6.09 9.07
C PRO A 656 3.81 6.56 7.62
N TRP A 657 4.65 5.91 6.82
CA TRP A 657 4.73 6.21 5.37
C TRP A 657 3.57 5.64 4.56
N ILE A 658 2.76 4.75 5.16
CA ILE A 658 1.50 4.29 4.56
C ILE A 658 0.45 5.37 4.80
N ALA A 659 -0.24 5.80 3.74
CA ALA A 659 -1.24 6.85 3.82
C ALA A 659 -2.30 6.54 4.88
N GLY A 660 -2.61 7.54 5.72
CA GLY A 660 -3.56 7.41 6.83
C GLY A 660 -2.98 6.90 8.16
N VAL A 661 -1.89 6.11 8.17
CA VAL A 661 -1.33 5.54 9.42
C VAL A 661 -0.69 6.62 10.31
N ALA A 662 -0.04 7.62 9.72
CA ALA A 662 0.56 8.75 10.47
C ALA A 662 -0.44 9.51 11.35
N SER A 663 -1.74 9.42 11.04
CA SER A 663 -2.82 10.03 11.82
C SER A 663 -3.04 9.36 13.20
N LEU A 664 -2.49 8.15 13.41
CA LEU A 664 -2.48 7.46 14.71
C LEU A 664 -1.31 7.93 15.62
N PHE A 665 -0.47 8.84 15.12
CA PHE A 665 0.67 9.40 15.83
C PHE A 665 0.53 10.91 16.08
N THR A 666 -0.68 11.46 15.96
CA THR A 666 -0.92 12.89 16.15
C THR A 666 -1.29 13.22 17.59
N GLU A 667 -0.99 14.46 18.00
CA GLU A 667 -1.43 15.00 19.29
C GLU A 667 -2.94 14.86 19.49
N GLU A 668 -3.73 15.14 18.46
CA GLU A 668 -5.20 15.05 18.50
C GLU A 668 -5.68 13.61 18.72
N PHE A 669 -5.06 12.62 18.07
CA PHE A 669 -5.40 11.23 18.30
C PHE A 669 -5.07 10.81 19.74
N TYR A 670 -3.89 11.18 20.25
CA TYR A 670 -3.55 10.90 21.65
C TYR A 670 -4.50 11.62 22.63
N ALA A 671 -4.96 12.82 22.31
CA ALA A 671 -5.96 13.53 23.09
C ALA A 671 -7.32 12.82 23.14
N VAL A 672 -7.76 12.24 22.01
CA VAL A 672 -8.97 11.41 21.93
C VAL A 672 -8.80 10.13 22.74
N THR A 673 -7.71 9.40 22.52
CA THR A 673 -7.43 8.12 23.19
C THR A 673 -7.36 8.29 24.70
N LYS A 674 -6.71 9.35 25.22
CA LYS A 674 -6.72 9.67 26.65
C LYS A 674 -8.12 9.80 27.25
N LYS A 675 -9.08 10.38 26.51
CA LYS A 675 -10.48 10.51 26.97
C LYS A 675 -11.23 9.18 26.98
N LYS A 676 -10.73 8.17 26.25
CA LYS A 676 -11.29 6.80 26.21
C LYS A 676 -10.60 5.85 27.19
N LEU A 677 -9.57 6.29 27.90
CA LEU A 677 -9.02 5.54 29.01
C LEU A 677 -9.85 5.75 30.27
N LYS A 678 -10.08 4.68 31.03
CA LYS A 678 -10.50 4.78 32.43
C LYS A 678 -9.39 5.48 33.25
N PRO A 679 -9.68 6.02 34.45
CA PRO A 679 -8.70 6.78 35.24
C PRO A 679 -7.37 6.03 35.51
N HIS A 680 -7.42 4.70 35.56
CA HIS A 680 -6.28 3.84 35.84
C HIS A 680 -5.70 3.17 34.58
N GLY A 681 -6.24 3.50 33.41
CA GLY A 681 -5.96 2.83 32.15
C GLY A 681 -4.64 3.23 31.51
N ILE A 682 -4.20 2.40 30.56
CA ILE A 682 -2.92 2.53 29.86
C ILE A 682 -3.18 2.57 28.35
N PHE A 683 -2.40 3.38 27.63
CA PHE A 683 -2.28 3.32 26.18
C PHE A 683 -0.90 2.77 25.81
N ALA A 684 -0.87 1.76 24.95
CA ALA A 684 0.35 1.17 24.40
C ALA A 684 0.35 1.28 22.87
N GLN A 685 1.43 1.78 22.29
CA GLN A 685 1.55 1.98 20.84
C GLN A 685 2.86 1.34 20.34
N TRP A 686 2.76 0.38 19.42
CA TRP A 686 3.91 -0.12 18.68
C TRP A 686 4.36 0.93 17.66
N PHE A 687 5.68 1.05 17.52
CA PHE A 687 6.37 1.96 16.66
C PHE A 687 7.72 1.37 16.22
N HIS A 688 8.30 1.82 15.11
CA HIS A 688 9.59 1.34 14.63
C HIS A 688 10.57 2.48 14.33
N ASN A 689 11.86 2.16 14.18
CA ASN A 689 12.92 3.14 13.84
C ASN A 689 13.58 2.94 12.46
N TYR A 690 13.14 1.98 11.65
CA TYR A 690 13.63 1.74 10.28
C TYR A 690 12.85 2.58 9.26
N SER A 691 13.44 2.80 8.08
CA SER A 691 12.89 3.65 7.01
C SER A 691 12.37 5.01 7.52
N MET A 692 13.06 5.60 8.50
CA MET A 692 12.61 6.77 9.24
C MET A 692 13.77 7.69 9.59
N SER A 693 13.65 8.97 9.26
CA SER A 693 14.70 9.93 9.59
C SER A 693 14.82 10.13 11.11
N PRO A 694 15.99 10.56 11.63
CA PRO A 694 16.13 10.92 13.04
C PRO A 694 15.11 11.95 13.53
N ASP A 695 14.76 12.92 12.68
CA ASP A 695 13.78 13.95 13.02
C ASP A 695 12.37 13.37 13.13
N ASP A 696 11.98 12.45 12.23
CA ASP A 696 10.70 11.75 12.32
C ASP A 696 10.63 10.85 13.56
N PHE A 697 11.71 10.15 13.87
CA PHE A 697 11.83 9.30 15.06
C PHE A 697 11.66 10.13 16.34
N ARG A 698 12.33 11.29 16.41
CA ARG A 698 12.20 12.23 17.54
C ARG A 698 10.83 12.91 17.58
N MET A 699 10.22 13.24 16.44
CA MET A 699 8.88 13.83 16.35
C MET A 699 7.81 12.92 16.96
N VAL A 700 7.84 11.62 16.62
CA VAL A 700 6.90 10.63 17.19
C VAL A 700 7.06 10.54 18.71
N LEU A 701 8.30 10.42 19.19
CA LEU A 701 8.58 10.37 20.61
C LEU A 701 8.15 11.65 21.33
N ARG A 702 8.49 12.84 20.80
CA ARG A 702 8.08 14.13 21.35
C ARG A 702 6.57 14.22 21.50
N THR A 703 5.85 13.92 20.42
CA THR A 703 4.39 14.03 20.36
C THR A 703 3.73 13.12 21.41
N PHE A 704 4.24 11.90 21.59
CA PHE A 704 3.78 10.98 22.64
C PHE A 704 4.14 11.46 24.05
N GLY A 705 5.39 11.91 24.25
CA GLY A 705 5.91 12.39 25.54
C GLY A 705 5.23 13.64 26.08
N GLU A 706 4.82 14.55 25.19
CA GLU A 706 4.02 15.72 25.55
C GLU A 706 2.55 15.35 25.83
N SER A 707 2.05 14.27 25.21
CA SER A 707 0.66 13.86 25.35
C SER A 707 0.33 13.21 26.69
N PHE A 708 1.23 12.43 27.28
CA PHE A 708 0.97 11.69 28.53
C PHE A 708 1.84 12.19 29.70
N PRO A 709 1.29 12.30 30.93
CA PRO A 709 2.07 12.72 32.09
C PRO A 709 3.09 11.65 32.53
N PHE A 710 2.78 10.37 32.34
CA PHE A 710 3.69 9.25 32.61
C PHE A 710 3.90 8.44 31.34
N VAL A 711 5.17 8.29 30.95
CA VAL A 711 5.59 7.61 29.72
C VAL A 711 6.76 6.69 30.01
N THR A 712 6.72 5.50 29.41
CA THR A 712 7.84 4.57 29.37
C THR A 712 8.05 4.08 27.94
N VAL A 713 9.32 3.94 27.54
CA VAL A 713 9.72 3.41 26.23
C VAL A 713 10.40 2.08 26.42
N TRP A 714 9.96 1.10 25.63
CA TRP A 714 10.49 -0.25 25.62
C TRP A 714 10.97 -0.58 24.22
N ASN A 715 12.06 -1.33 24.11
CA ASN A 715 12.62 -1.75 22.83
C ASN A 715 12.56 -3.28 22.75
N LEU A 716 11.65 -3.78 21.91
CA LEU A 716 11.26 -5.18 21.83
C LEU A 716 12.24 -5.98 20.96
N GLN A 717 12.58 -5.42 19.80
CA GLN A 717 13.54 -5.97 18.84
C GLN A 717 14.40 -4.83 18.28
N GLU A 718 15.46 -5.13 17.54
CA GLU A 718 16.47 -4.13 17.10
C GLU A 718 15.85 -2.83 16.57
N SER A 719 14.75 -2.93 15.83
CA SER A 719 14.09 -1.77 15.21
C SER A 719 12.68 -1.48 15.73
N ASP A 720 12.18 -2.23 16.71
CA ASP A 720 10.80 -2.15 17.22
C ASP A 720 10.73 -1.64 18.66
N PHE A 721 9.83 -0.69 18.88
CA PHE A 721 9.63 0.02 20.13
C PHE A 721 8.16 -0.02 20.56
N LEU A 722 7.93 -0.05 21.85
CA LEU A 722 6.62 0.06 22.45
C LEU A 722 6.59 1.30 23.35
N LEU A 723 5.72 2.25 23.01
CA LEU A 723 5.47 3.44 23.81
C LEU A 723 4.29 3.15 24.74
N VAL A 724 4.47 3.34 26.04
CA VAL A 724 3.42 3.12 27.03
C VAL A 724 3.16 4.42 27.79
N GLY A 725 1.94 4.93 27.67
CA GLY A 725 1.46 6.19 28.25
C GLY A 725 0.31 5.95 29.23
N SER A 726 0.28 6.72 30.32
CA SER A 726 -0.76 6.60 31.35
C SER A 726 -1.00 7.91 32.10
N LEU A 727 -2.13 7.98 32.81
CA LEU A 727 -2.52 9.15 33.61
C LEU A 727 -2.00 9.12 35.06
N ARG A 728 -1.46 7.97 35.48
CA ARG A 728 -0.90 7.74 36.81
C ARG A 728 0.45 7.07 36.68
N GLU A 729 1.25 7.14 37.73
CA GLU A 729 2.54 6.46 37.75
C GLU A 729 2.36 4.95 37.58
N LEU A 730 3.15 4.36 36.67
CA LEU A 730 3.18 2.93 36.44
C LEU A 730 4.04 2.26 37.50
N GLY A 731 3.69 1.04 37.91
CA GLY A 731 4.45 0.25 38.88
C GLY A 731 4.79 -1.13 38.33
N PHE A 732 5.91 -1.68 38.80
CA PHE A 732 6.33 -3.06 38.52
C PHE A 732 6.52 -3.83 39.84
N ASP A 733 5.48 -4.54 40.28
CA ASP A 733 5.49 -5.36 41.50
C ASP A 733 5.95 -6.78 41.18
N TYR A 734 7.27 -7.01 41.24
CA TYR A 734 7.86 -8.29 40.87
C TYR A 734 7.29 -9.48 41.65
N PRO A 735 7.21 -9.49 43.00
CA PRO A 735 6.67 -10.63 43.74
C PRO A 735 5.25 -11.01 43.31
N ARG A 736 4.37 -10.01 43.14
CA ARG A 736 2.98 -10.24 42.71
C ARG A 736 2.90 -10.75 41.28
N LEU A 737 3.69 -10.17 40.37
CA LEU A 737 3.75 -10.60 38.98
C LEU A 737 4.35 -11.99 38.84
N LYS A 738 5.37 -12.33 39.63
CA LYS A 738 5.98 -13.66 39.64
C LYS A 738 5.00 -14.73 40.10
N LYS A 739 4.17 -14.44 41.11
CA LYS A 739 3.08 -15.33 41.52
C LYS A 739 2.09 -15.56 40.37
N ARG A 740 1.59 -14.50 39.74
CA ARG A 740 0.67 -14.62 38.59
C ARG A 740 1.30 -15.36 37.41
N PHE A 741 2.55 -15.07 37.09
CA PHE A 741 3.32 -15.76 36.06
C PHE A 741 3.36 -17.27 36.30
N SER A 742 3.50 -17.71 37.56
CA SER A 742 3.48 -19.15 37.89
C SER A 742 2.13 -19.83 37.65
N GLU A 743 1.03 -19.05 37.68
CA GLU A 743 -0.34 -19.52 37.48
C GLU A 743 -0.75 -19.50 35.99
N MET A 744 -0.10 -18.68 35.14
CA MET A 744 -0.44 -18.49 33.73
C MET A 744 0.34 -19.43 32.80
N GLY A 745 -0.26 -20.56 32.42
CA GLY A 745 0.36 -21.56 31.52
C GLY A 745 0.79 -21.00 30.16
N VAL A 746 -0.12 -20.30 29.46
CA VAL A 746 0.11 -19.75 28.11
C VAL A 746 1.27 -18.75 28.12
N LEU A 747 1.27 -17.81 29.06
CA LEU A 747 2.32 -16.81 29.24
C LEU A 747 3.70 -17.47 29.45
N ARG A 748 3.78 -18.51 30.28
CA ARG A 748 5.04 -19.23 30.54
C ARG A 748 5.57 -19.95 29.32
N GLU A 749 4.69 -20.58 28.54
CA GLU A 749 5.07 -21.28 27.32
C GLU A 749 5.61 -20.30 26.27
N ASP A 750 4.93 -19.17 26.08
CA ASP A 750 5.36 -18.12 25.16
C ASP A 750 6.70 -17.50 25.62
N PHE A 751 6.87 -17.20 26.91
CA PHE A 751 8.15 -16.72 27.44
C PHE A 751 9.29 -17.69 27.14
N LYS A 752 9.07 -19.00 27.36
CA LYS A 752 10.06 -20.03 27.04
C LYS A 752 10.42 -20.04 25.55
N LYS A 753 9.44 -19.94 24.65
CA LYS A 753 9.66 -19.85 23.19
C LYS A 753 10.46 -18.60 22.81
N LEU A 754 10.25 -17.50 23.53
CA LEU A 754 10.98 -16.24 23.35
C LEU A 754 12.37 -16.23 24.02
N GLY A 755 12.80 -17.33 24.64
CA GLY A 755 14.09 -17.41 25.33
C GLY A 755 14.14 -16.70 26.69
N LEU A 756 12.97 -16.40 27.27
CA LEU A 756 12.81 -15.75 28.57
C LEU A 756 12.40 -16.78 29.62
N SER A 757 13.05 -16.76 30.78
CA SER A 757 12.77 -17.72 31.87
C SER A 757 11.97 -17.14 33.04
N ASP A 758 11.90 -15.81 33.15
CA ASP A 758 11.28 -15.14 34.28
C ASP A 758 10.68 -13.78 33.86
N ILE A 759 9.63 -13.35 34.56
CA ILE A 759 8.98 -12.05 34.36
C ILE A 759 9.94 -10.88 34.65
N TYR A 760 10.95 -11.11 35.48
CA TYR A 760 12.01 -10.14 35.78
C TYR A 760 12.77 -9.71 34.50
N ALA A 761 12.87 -10.58 33.50
CA ALA A 761 13.54 -10.27 32.23
C ALA A 761 12.88 -9.09 31.50
N LEU A 762 11.62 -8.78 31.79
CA LEU A 762 10.93 -7.63 31.19
C LEU A 762 11.69 -6.31 31.38
N LEU A 763 12.34 -6.13 32.53
CA LEU A 763 13.10 -4.92 32.82
C LEU A 763 14.24 -4.69 31.81
N GLY A 764 14.72 -5.73 31.14
CA GLY A 764 15.75 -5.62 30.10
C GLY A 764 15.25 -5.03 28.78
N PHE A 765 13.92 -4.97 28.55
CA PHE A 765 13.34 -4.28 27.41
C PHE A 765 13.15 -2.77 27.67
N TYR A 766 13.19 -2.31 28.92
CA TYR A 766 13.05 -0.90 29.26
C TYR A 766 14.19 -0.06 28.67
N ARG A 767 13.88 1.16 28.25
CA ARG A 767 14.90 2.11 27.74
C ARG A 767 14.86 3.45 28.41
N MET A 768 13.71 4.07 28.61
CA MET A 768 13.65 5.42 29.17
C MET A 768 12.27 5.80 29.67
N GLY A 769 12.24 6.79 30.56
CA GLY A 769 11.04 7.45 31.04
C GLY A 769 10.76 8.74 30.28
N ARG A 770 9.69 9.44 30.68
CA ARG A 770 9.26 10.70 30.04
C ARG A 770 10.36 11.76 29.99
N LYS A 771 11.13 11.92 31.08
CA LYS A 771 12.15 12.97 31.21
C LYS A 771 13.25 12.80 30.15
N GLU A 772 13.80 11.60 30.05
CA GLU A 772 14.87 11.28 29.10
C GLU A 772 14.36 11.27 27.66
N LEU A 773 13.14 10.80 27.44
CA LEU A 773 12.48 10.87 26.13
C LEU A 773 12.33 12.31 25.64
N LEU A 774 11.86 13.24 26.49
CA LEU A 774 11.71 14.65 26.10
C LEU A 774 13.06 15.33 25.88
N ALA A 775 14.09 14.96 26.64
CA ALA A 775 15.46 15.43 26.39
C ALA A 775 16.00 14.92 25.04
N PHE A 776 15.77 13.65 24.70
CA PHE A 776 16.15 13.11 23.39
C PHE A 776 15.42 13.82 22.25
N ALA A 777 14.13 14.11 22.45
CA ALA A 777 13.27 14.68 21.44
C ALA A 777 13.30 16.23 21.38
N GLU A 778 14.20 16.86 22.13
CA GLU A 778 14.30 18.33 22.23
C GLU A 778 14.53 18.99 20.85
N GLY A 779 13.66 19.93 20.49
CA GLY A 779 13.74 20.65 19.21
C GLY A 779 13.16 19.92 18.00
N ALA A 780 12.68 18.67 18.13
CA ALA A 780 11.93 18.01 17.07
C ALA A 780 10.52 18.61 16.94
N ASP A 781 9.91 18.62 15.75
CA ASP A 781 8.53 19.12 15.60
C ASP A 781 7.50 18.22 16.30
N LEU A 782 6.26 18.72 16.45
CA LEU A 782 5.09 17.92 16.83
C LEU A 782 4.35 17.42 15.58
N ASN A 783 3.84 16.19 15.64
CA ASN A 783 2.93 15.67 14.63
C ASN A 783 1.49 16.05 15.00
N THR A 784 0.83 16.82 14.14
CA THR A 784 -0.55 17.30 14.35
C THR A 784 -1.40 16.95 13.14
N ASP A 785 -2.71 16.86 13.33
CA ASP A 785 -3.65 16.63 12.22
C ASP A 785 -3.50 17.68 11.13
N ASP A 786 -3.34 18.95 11.51
CA ASP A 786 -3.26 20.08 10.56
C ASP A 786 -1.97 20.08 9.76
N SER A 787 -0.83 19.82 10.40
CA SER A 787 0.48 19.86 9.75
C SER A 787 0.78 18.60 8.93
N ALA A 788 0.25 17.44 9.32
CA ALA A 788 0.45 16.13 8.70
C ALA A 788 1.93 15.79 8.41
N ARG A 789 2.88 16.37 9.16
CA ARG A 789 4.32 16.37 8.81
C ARG A 789 4.85 14.96 8.61
N LEU A 790 4.58 14.07 9.56
CA LEU A 790 5.07 12.70 9.55
C LEU A 790 4.62 11.92 8.29
N GLU A 791 3.41 12.16 7.81
CA GLU A 791 2.86 11.49 6.62
C GLU A 791 3.60 11.89 5.33
N TYR A 792 4.14 13.11 5.28
CA TYR A 792 4.88 13.63 4.13
C TYR A 792 6.39 13.45 4.25
N SER A 793 6.95 13.40 5.46
CA SER A 793 8.38 13.20 5.69
C SER A 793 8.78 11.72 5.68
N ALA A 794 7.99 10.84 6.29
CA ALA A 794 8.33 9.42 6.42
C ALA A 794 8.57 8.70 5.07
N PRO A 795 7.75 8.89 4.01
CA PRO A 795 8.00 8.25 2.72
C PRO A 795 9.35 8.62 2.07
N ARG A 796 9.97 9.75 2.45
CA ARG A 796 11.28 10.19 1.93
C ARG A 796 12.45 9.37 2.49
N SER A 797 12.19 8.56 3.51
CA SER A 797 13.16 7.68 4.16
C SER A 797 12.94 6.21 3.81
N LEU A 798 11.97 5.90 2.94
CA LEU A 798 11.74 4.55 2.43
C LEU A 798 12.99 4.02 1.71
N GLY A 799 13.39 2.79 2.02
CA GLY A 799 14.60 2.15 1.48
C GLY A 799 15.91 2.59 2.15
N LYS A 800 15.88 3.52 3.11
CA LYS A 800 17.10 3.95 3.82
C LYS A 800 17.33 3.16 5.11
N SER A 801 18.53 2.60 5.25
CA SER A 801 18.98 1.98 6.50
C SER A 801 19.21 3.03 7.58
N THR A 802 18.21 3.21 8.44
CA THR A 802 18.15 4.27 9.46
C THR A 802 18.14 3.76 10.89
N SER A 803 17.87 2.47 11.10
CA SER A 803 17.77 1.84 12.43
C SER A 803 19.04 2.00 13.26
N THR A 804 20.21 1.78 12.66
CA THR A 804 21.50 1.91 13.35
C THR A 804 21.79 3.35 13.76
N LEU A 805 21.49 4.32 12.90
CA LEU A 805 21.67 5.74 13.20
C LEU A 805 20.75 6.17 14.35
N ASN A 806 19.46 5.85 14.24
CA ASN A 806 18.46 6.17 15.26
C ASN A 806 18.82 5.54 16.62
N ARG A 807 19.29 4.28 16.62
CA ARG A 807 19.77 3.62 17.84
C ARG A 807 20.96 4.33 18.48
N LYS A 808 21.98 4.72 17.69
CA LYS A 808 23.16 5.43 18.22
C LYS A 808 22.80 6.78 18.84
N LEU A 809 21.87 7.51 18.22
CA LEU A 809 21.40 8.79 18.75
C LEU A 809 20.58 8.62 20.04
N PHE A 810 19.83 7.52 20.13
CA PHE A 810 18.99 7.17 21.26
C PHE A 810 19.78 6.64 22.47
N GLU A 811 20.93 6.01 22.25
CA GLU A 811 21.69 5.27 23.27
C GLU A 811 22.13 6.12 24.47
N SER A 812 22.52 7.37 24.26
CA SER A 812 22.97 8.27 25.35
C SER A 812 21.86 8.70 26.30
N PHE A 813 20.59 8.45 25.94
CA PHE A 813 19.41 8.81 26.75
C PHE A 813 18.80 7.59 27.45
N VAL A 814 19.35 6.40 27.24
CA VAL A 814 18.86 5.18 27.89
C VAL A 814 19.10 5.28 29.41
N ALA A 815 18.04 5.05 30.17
CA ALA A 815 18.04 5.04 31.63
C ALA A 815 17.57 3.69 32.19
N ASP A 816 17.94 3.42 33.43
CA ASP A 816 17.47 2.25 34.15
C ASP A 816 15.99 2.40 34.54
N PRO A 817 15.24 1.28 34.68
CA PRO A 817 13.84 1.32 35.05
C PRO A 817 13.63 1.95 36.44
N PRO A 818 12.60 2.81 36.61
CA PRO A 818 12.38 3.54 37.86
C PRO A 818 11.96 2.64 39.03
N TRP A 819 11.46 1.43 38.73
CA TRP A 819 11.00 0.48 39.75
C TRP A 819 12.14 -0.27 40.45
N GLY A 820 13.40 0.00 40.06
CA GLY A 820 14.61 -0.48 40.71
C GLY A 820 14.83 -1.99 40.58
N SER A 821 16.01 -2.40 40.14
CA SER A 821 16.52 -3.75 40.39
C SER A 821 16.97 -3.86 41.85
N ASN A 822 16.02 -3.83 42.80
CA ASN A 822 16.39 -4.06 44.20
C ASN A 822 17.06 -5.45 44.28
N SER A 823 18.27 -5.50 44.83
CA SER A 823 19.01 -6.75 45.11
C SER A 823 18.27 -7.70 46.06
N GLU A 824 17.10 -7.30 46.54
CA GLU A 824 16.17 -8.07 47.36
C GLU A 824 15.29 -9.03 46.54
N TRP A 825 14.97 -8.73 45.27
CA TRP A 825 14.04 -9.56 44.48
C TRP A 825 14.70 -10.81 43.89
N VAL A 826 15.91 -10.64 43.35
CA VAL A 826 16.69 -11.71 42.73
C VAL A 826 18.16 -11.53 43.08
N SER A 827 18.91 -12.63 43.07
CA SER A 827 20.37 -12.57 43.26
C SER A 827 21.04 -11.79 42.13
N ARG A 828 22.21 -11.19 42.40
CA ARG A 828 22.97 -10.45 41.36
C ARG A 828 23.24 -11.28 40.11
N ALA A 829 23.59 -12.57 40.28
CA ALA A 829 23.79 -13.48 39.16
C ALA A 829 22.53 -13.64 38.30
N ARG A 830 21.36 -13.83 38.94
CA ARG A 830 20.07 -13.96 38.24
C ARG A 830 19.61 -12.66 37.58
N HIS A 831 19.86 -11.51 38.20
CA HIS A 831 19.60 -10.21 37.57
C HIS A 831 20.31 -10.11 36.22
N HIS A 832 21.63 -10.32 36.20
CA HIS A 832 22.44 -10.29 34.99
C HIS A 832 22.00 -11.36 33.98
N TYR A 833 21.65 -12.56 34.43
CA TYR A 833 21.12 -13.61 33.55
C TYR A 833 19.82 -13.19 32.85
N TYR A 834 18.84 -12.66 33.59
CA TYR A 834 17.57 -12.23 33.02
C TYR A 834 17.72 -11.01 32.10
N MET A 835 18.61 -10.07 32.44
CA MET A 835 18.95 -8.95 31.54
C MET A 835 19.62 -9.46 30.26
N GLY A 836 20.55 -10.41 30.39
CA GLY A 836 21.19 -11.08 29.26
C GLY A 836 20.20 -11.77 28.32
N GLN A 837 19.18 -12.46 28.86
CA GLN A 837 18.10 -13.06 28.08
C GLN A 837 17.32 -12.01 27.28
N ALA A 838 16.89 -10.93 27.94
CA ALA A 838 16.12 -9.86 27.28
C ALA A 838 16.92 -9.11 26.22
N PHE A 839 18.20 -8.82 26.49
CA PHE A 839 19.08 -8.21 25.49
C PHE A 839 19.37 -9.15 24.32
N HIS A 840 19.51 -10.45 24.58
CA HIS A 840 19.67 -11.43 23.50
C HIS A 840 18.41 -11.52 22.63
N ALA A 841 17.23 -11.62 23.25
CA ALA A 841 15.95 -11.64 22.56
C ALA A 841 15.71 -10.37 21.72
N SER A 842 16.08 -9.19 22.24
CA SER A 842 15.94 -7.90 21.54
C SER A 842 17.07 -7.60 20.53
N GLY A 843 18.03 -8.49 20.33
CA GLY A 843 19.13 -8.33 19.36
C GLY A 843 20.32 -7.48 19.81
N TRP A 844 20.40 -7.10 21.09
CA TRP A 844 21.51 -6.33 21.67
C TRP A 844 22.67 -7.24 22.11
N SER A 845 23.23 -8.01 21.18
CA SER A 845 24.19 -9.09 21.47
C SER A 845 25.41 -8.65 22.31
N THR A 846 25.95 -7.46 22.07
CA THR A 846 27.10 -6.94 22.85
C THR A 846 26.74 -6.71 24.32
N ARG A 847 25.57 -6.12 24.58
CA ARG A 847 25.09 -5.90 25.96
C ARG A 847 24.71 -7.23 26.60
N ALA A 848 24.02 -8.10 25.86
CA ALA A 848 23.66 -9.44 26.30
C ALA A 848 24.89 -10.25 26.74
N LEU A 849 25.98 -10.21 25.96
CA LEU A 849 27.22 -10.92 26.28
C LEU A 849 27.84 -10.40 27.58
N LYS A 850 27.92 -9.08 27.74
CA LYS A 850 28.42 -8.45 28.96
C LYS A 850 27.62 -8.89 30.19
N GLU A 851 26.29 -8.90 30.09
CA GLU A 851 25.40 -9.37 31.17
C GLU A 851 25.62 -10.86 31.47
N ALA A 852 25.69 -11.72 30.45
CA ALA A 852 25.96 -13.15 30.65
C ALA A 852 27.32 -13.41 31.34
N GLU A 853 28.36 -12.64 31.00
CA GLU A 853 29.66 -12.73 31.65
C GLU A 853 29.65 -12.27 33.12
N GLN A 854 28.87 -11.23 33.45
CA GLN A 854 28.66 -10.86 34.85
C GLN A 854 27.92 -11.97 35.63
N ALA A 855 26.89 -12.58 35.04
CA ALA A 855 26.18 -13.71 35.67
C ALA A 855 27.14 -14.86 36.00
N ILE A 856 27.99 -15.26 35.04
CA ILE A 856 29.02 -16.28 35.22
C ILE A 856 30.04 -15.88 36.30
N ARG A 857 30.46 -14.61 36.33
CA ARG A 857 31.41 -14.11 37.32
C ARG A 857 30.88 -14.25 38.75
N PHE A 858 29.59 -14.00 38.96
CA PHE A 858 28.96 -14.12 40.29
C PHE A 858 28.69 -15.58 40.69
N GLU A 859 28.40 -16.47 39.74
CA GLU A 859 28.10 -17.88 40.02
C GLU A 859 28.66 -18.78 38.90
N PRO A 860 29.96 -19.13 38.96
CA PRO A 860 30.67 -19.80 37.85
C PRO A 860 30.27 -21.26 37.61
N GLY A 861 29.46 -21.86 38.48
CA GLY A 861 29.03 -23.26 38.41
C GLY A 861 27.71 -23.48 37.68
N ASN A 862 27.01 -22.41 37.27
CA ASN A 862 25.67 -22.52 36.69
C ASN A 862 25.72 -22.68 35.16
N GLY A 863 25.33 -23.86 34.66
CA GLY A 863 25.35 -24.19 33.23
C GLY A 863 24.44 -23.33 32.35
N ASP A 864 23.36 -22.76 32.89
CA ASP A 864 22.43 -21.91 32.13
C ASP A 864 23.10 -20.63 31.66
N TYR A 865 24.02 -20.08 32.45
CA TYR A 865 24.70 -18.83 32.14
C TYR A 865 25.71 -19.05 31.00
N TYR A 866 26.41 -20.18 31.00
CA TYR A 866 27.27 -20.58 29.89
C TYR A 866 26.47 -20.92 28.62
N LEU A 867 25.30 -21.54 28.76
CA LEU A 867 24.43 -21.81 27.63
C LEU A 867 23.92 -20.52 26.97
N LEU A 868 23.51 -19.53 27.77
CA LEU A 868 23.14 -18.20 27.27
C LEU A 868 24.33 -17.53 26.57
N ARG A 869 25.53 -17.59 27.17
CA ARG A 869 26.76 -17.07 26.54
C ARG A 869 27.05 -17.77 25.21
N ALA A 870 26.88 -19.09 25.11
CA ALA A 870 27.05 -19.83 23.87
C ALA A 870 26.06 -19.36 22.79
N LYS A 871 24.77 -19.21 23.12
CA LYS A 871 23.74 -18.68 22.21
C LYS A 871 24.08 -17.28 21.68
N ILE A 872 24.51 -16.38 22.56
CA ILE A 872 24.88 -15.01 22.19
C ILE A 872 26.12 -15.00 21.28
N LEU A 873 27.14 -15.80 21.60
CA LEU A 873 28.37 -15.88 20.79
C LEU A 873 28.12 -16.51 19.42
N LEU A 874 27.23 -17.50 19.32
CA LEU A 874 26.77 -18.05 18.03
C LEU A 874 26.08 -16.99 17.18
N ALA A 875 25.19 -16.18 17.79
CA ALA A 875 24.56 -15.06 17.10
C ALA A 875 25.55 -13.97 16.65
N GLN A 876 26.77 -13.96 17.18
CA GLN A 876 27.88 -13.08 16.77
C GLN A 876 28.89 -13.77 15.84
N ASP A 877 28.61 -14.99 15.38
CA ASP A 877 29.51 -15.84 14.57
C ASP A 877 30.86 -16.17 15.27
N LYS A 878 30.90 -16.09 16.60
CA LYS A 878 32.07 -16.44 17.43
C LYS A 878 32.03 -17.90 17.86
N THR A 879 31.98 -18.80 16.88
CA THR A 879 31.73 -20.23 17.07
C THR A 879 32.75 -20.94 17.97
N ALA A 880 34.04 -20.54 17.95
CA ALA A 880 35.06 -21.13 18.81
C ALA A 880 34.81 -20.86 20.30
N GLU A 881 34.60 -19.60 20.66
CA GLU A 881 34.30 -19.17 22.03
C GLU A 881 32.94 -19.71 22.50
N ALA A 882 31.97 -19.77 21.58
CA ALA A 882 30.68 -20.39 21.84
C ALA A 882 30.81 -21.88 22.18
N ALA A 883 31.73 -22.60 21.52
CA ALA A 883 31.92 -24.03 21.74
C ALA A 883 32.52 -24.28 23.12
N GLU A 884 33.47 -23.45 23.54
CA GLU A 884 34.02 -23.49 24.90
C GLU A 884 32.94 -23.22 25.95
N ALA A 885 32.05 -22.25 25.71
CA ALA A 885 30.93 -21.97 26.59
C ALA A 885 29.93 -23.16 26.63
N ALA A 886 29.61 -23.75 25.48
CA ALA A 886 28.75 -24.92 25.39
C ALA A 886 29.35 -26.15 26.11
N GLU A 887 30.65 -26.38 25.98
CA GLU A 887 31.35 -27.45 26.71
C GLU A 887 31.28 -27.24 28.23
N LYS A 888 31.43 -26.01 28.70
CA LYS A 888 31.25 -25.67 30.12
C LYS A 888 29.80 -25.88 30.58
N ALA A 889 28.81 -25.55 29.75
CA ALA A 889 27.41 -25.83 30.05
C ALA A 889 27.16 -27.34 30.23
N LEU A 890 27.79 -28.19 29.42
CA LEU A 890 27.71 -29.66 29.54
C LEU A 890 28.30 -30.21 30.85
N LEU A 891 29.20 -29.49 31.52
CA LEU A 891 29.74 -29.90 32.82
C LEU A 891 28.68 -29.86 33.94
N SER A 892 27.58 -29.13 33.74
CA SER A 892 26.50 -28.98 34.72
C SER A 892 25.51 -30.16 34.74
N GLY A 893 25.68 -31.16 33.86
CA GLY A 893 24.89 -32.39 33.86
C GLY A 893 24.32 -32.76 32.48
N ALA A 894 23.80 -33.99 32.37
CA ALA A 894 23.25 -34.54 31.13
C ALA A 894 21.98 -33.82 30.64
N GLU A 895 21.26 -33.12 31.52
CA GLU A 895 20.06 -32.35 31.16
C GLU A 895 20.35 -31.25 30.15
N LYS A 896 21.54 -30.62 30.23
CA LYS A 896 21.96 -29.57 29.28
C LYS A 896 22.39 -30.10 27.93
N ALA A 897 22.61 -31.41 27.79
CA ALA A 897 23.05 -32.00 26.54
C ALA A 897 22.06 -31.79 25.40
N LYS A 898 20.74 -31.84 25.66
CA LYS A 898 19.72 -31.57 24.64
C LYS A 898 19.70 -30.11 24.20
N GLU A 899 19.85 -29.19 25.15
CA GLU A 899 19.87 -27.75 24.85
C GLU A 899 21.15 -27.34 24.09
N VAL A 900 22.30 -27.93 24.45
CA VAL A 900 23.56 -27.73 23.71
C VAL A 900 23.51 -28.41 22.34
N LEU A 901 22.88 -29.58 22.24
CA LEU A 901 22.67 -30.26 20.96
C LEU A 901 21.86 -29.41 19.98
N ALA A 902 20.84 -28.69 20.48
CA ALA A 902 20.05 -27.78 19.66
C ALA A 902 20.87 -26.61 19.07
N LEU A 903 22.05 -26.33 19.61
CA LEU A 903 22.99 -25.33 19.08
C LEU A 903 24.01 -25.94 18.11
N ALA A 904 24.08 -27.27 18.01
CA ALA A 904 25.17 -27.96 17.33
C ALA A 904 25.24 -27.65 15.83
N ASP A 905 24.10 -27.39 15.20
CA ASP A 905 23.99 -27.04 13.78
C ASP A 905 24.49 -25.61 13.47
N ASP A 906 24.58 -24.73 14.47
CA ASP A 906 25.07 -23.36 14.33
C ASP A 906 26.60 -23.27 14.44
N PHE A 907 27.27 -24.37 14.82
CA PHE A 907 28.73 -24.42 14.92
C PHE A 907 29.39 -24.76 13.58
N TYR A 908 30.56 -24.18 13.34
CA TYR A 908 31.45 -24.67 12.29
C TYR A 908 31.88 -26.12 12.55
N THR A 909 32.16 -26.84 11.46
CA THR A 909 32.39 -28.29 11.43
C THR A 909 33.35 -28.79 12.51
N THR A 910 34.46 -28.09 12.75
CA THR A 910 35.46 -28.47 13.75
C THR A 910 34.97 -28.36 15.19
N GLN A 911 34.19 -27.33 15.48
CA GLN A 911 33.60 -27.07 16.80
C GLN A 911 32.41 -28.02 17.03
N ALA A 912 31.56 -28.19 16.02
CA ALA A 912 30.45 -29.13 16.03
C ALA A 912 30.95 -30.57 16.33
N GLU A 913 32.05 -31.00 15.71
CA GLU A 913 32.67 -32.31 16.00
C GLU A 913 33.03 -32.49 17.48
N LYS A 914 33.62 -31.47 18.11
CA LYS A 914 33.97 -31.51 19.54
C LYS A 914 32.73 -31.64 20.41
N ILE A 915 31.70 -30.83 20.14
CA ILE A 915 30.43 -30.84 20.85
C ILE A 915 29.73 -32.20 20.70
N TYR A 916 29.61 -32.73 19.48
CA TYR A 916 29.01 -34.05 19.24
C TYR A 916 29.74 -35.16 19.99
N ARG A 917 31.08 -35.20 19.95
CA ARG A 917 31.86 -36.20 20.70
C ARG A 917 31.63 -36.06 22.20
N ARG A 918 31.50 -34.84 22.73
CA ARG A 918 31.23 -34.61 24.15
C ARG A 918 29.82 -35.08 24.53
N ILE A 919 28.81 -34.80 23.72
CA ILE A 919 27.42 -35.25 23.92
C ILE A 919 27.33 -36.78 23.86
N VAL A 920 27.99 -37.44 22.90
CA VAL A 920 28.01 -38.91 22.85
C VAL A 920 28.58 -39.51 24.15
N ARG A 921 29.59 -38.86 24.75
CA ARG A 921 30.17 -39.28 26.03
C ARG A 921 29.25 -39.07 27.24
N THR A 922 28.23 -38.21 27.17
CA THR A 922 27.26 -38.06 28.27
C THR A 922 26.26 -39.21 28.34
N GLY A 923 26.25 -40.11 27.33
CA GLY A 923 25.36 -41.27 27.27
C GLY A 923 23.93 -40.94 26.83
N VAL A 924 23.68 -39.72 26.37
CA VAL A 924 22.38 -39.28 25.86
C VAL A 924 22.07 -39.97 24.54
N LYS A 925 20.95 -40.72 24.50
CA LYS A 925 20.50 -41.49 23.33
C LYS A 925 19.77 -40.59 22.32
N GLU A 926 20.52 -39.72 21.65
CA GLU A 926 20.03 -38.89 20.54
C GLU A 926 20.79 -39.27 19.27
N ILE A 927 20.12 -39.29 18.11
CA ILE A 927 20.74 -39.69 16.83
C ILE A 927 21.56 -38.57 16.19
N SER A 928 21.20 -37.30 16.41
CA SER A 928 21.82 -36.15 15.74
C SER A 928 23.35 -36.05 15.91
N PRO A 929 23.94 -36.32 17.10
CA PRO A 929 25.39 -36.35 17.26
C PRO A 929 26.08 -37.40 16.37
N TYR A 930 25.48 -38.57 16.22
CA TYR A 930 26.02 -39.65 15.39
C TYR A 930 25.90 -39.30 13.90
N LEU A 931 24.77 -38.72 13.48
CA LEU A 931 24.57 -38.24 12.10
C LEU A 931 25.54 -37.08 11.75
N GLY A 932 25.76 -36.15 12.68
CA GLY A 932 26.74 -35.08 12.53
C GLY A 932 28.16 -35.61 12.37
N LEU A 933 28.61 -36.47 13.30
CA LEU A 933 29.94 -37.09 13.23
C LEU A 933 30.14 -37.95 11.97
N GLY A 934 29.12 -38.70 11.57
CA GLY A 934 29.14 -39.48 10.34
C GLY A 934 29.23 -38.60 9.10
N SER A 935 28.49 -37.50 9.05
CA SER A 935 28.56 -36.53 7.94
C SER A 935 29.93 -35.86 7.85
N ILE A 936 30.53 -35.48 8.99
CA ILE A 936 31.89 -34.92 9.05
C ILE A 936 32.92 -35.93 8.54
N ALA A 937 32.80 -37.21 8.93
CA ALA A 937 33.67 -38.28 8.44
C ALA A 937 33.49 -38.52 6.92
N LEU A 938 32.24 -38.48 6.44
CA LEU A 938 31.92 -38.61 5.01
C LEU A 938 32.54 -37.48 4.18
N HIS A 939 32.47 -36.24 4.66
CA HIS A 939 33.13 -35.10 4.02
C HIS A 939 34.67 -35.25 3.98
N ARG A 940 35.27 -35.90 4.99
CA ARG A 940 36.70 -36.27 5.00
C ARG A 940 37.03 -37.50 4.15
N LYS A 941 36.02 -38.10 3.48
CA LYS A 941 36.12 -39.35 2.71
C LYS A 941 36.55 -40.57 3.56
N ASP A 942 36.38 -40.50 4.88
CA ASP A 942 36.57 -41.65 5.77
C ASP A 942 35.26 -42.45 5.82
N PHE A 943 35.06 -43.27 4.79
CA PHE A 943 33.84 -44.08 4.64
C PHE A 943 33.66 -45.08 5.78
N SER A 944 34.75 -45.57 6.37
CA SER A 944 34.70 -46.53 7.49
C SER A 944 34.22 -45.86 8.78
N ALA A 945 34.71 -44.66 9.11
CA ALA A 945 34.20 -43.91 10.25
C ALA A 945 32.77 -43.41 10.01
N ALA A 946 32.45 -42.92 8.81
CA ALA A 946 31.09 -42.50 8.45
C ALA A 946 30.09 -43.64 8.63
N GLN A 947 30.41 -44.84 8.11
CA GLN A 947 29.58 -46.03 8.24
C GLN A 947 29.37 -46.42 9.70
N ARG A 948 30.42 -46.42 10.53
CA ARG A 948 30.29 -46.72 11.96
C ARG A 948 29.33 -45.76 12.66
N TRP A 949 29.47 -44.45 12.43
CA TRP A 949 28.61 -43.46 13.08
C TRP A 949 27.16 -43.54 12.60
N PHE A 950 26.91 -43.67 11.29
CA PHE A 950 25.56 -43.84 10.78
C PHE A 950 24.91 -45.15 11.26
N GLN A 951 25.68 -46.24 11.39
CA GLN A 951 25.17 -47.49 11.95
C GLN A 951 24.77 -47.33 13.42
N GLN A 952 25.55 -46.60 14.22
CA GLN A 952 25.17 -46.29 15.60
C GLN A 952 23.90 -45.44 15.67
N ALA A 953 23.70 -44.50 14.74
CA ALA A 953 22.43 -43.78 14.64
C ALA A 953 21.26 -44.72 14.28
N ALA A 954 21.49 -45.67 13.37
CA ALA A 954 20.51 -46.68 12.96
C ALA A 954 20.17 -47.69 14.06
N GLU A 955 21.10 -48.01 14.96
CA GLU A 955 20.82 -48.84 16.15
C GLU A 955 19.84 -48.16 17.12
N ILE A 956 19.82 -46.82 17.16
CA ILE A 956 18.90 -46.05 18.00
C ILE A 956 17.55 -45.89 17.29
N GLN A 957 17.54 -45.46 16.03
CA GLN A 957 16.32 -45.26 15.23
C GLN A 957 16.53 -45.67 13.76
N PRO A 958 16.32 -46.94 13.38
CA PRO A 958 16.71 -47.47 12.07
C PRO A 958 15.91 -46.91 10.89
N LYS A 959 14.64 -46.52 11.11
CA LYS A 959 13.75 -45.97 10.08
C LYS A 959 13.62 -44.45 10.12
N HIS A 960 14.46 -43.77 10.89
CA HIS A 960 14.38 -42.30 10.97
C HIS A 960 14.80 -41.69 9.63
N PRO A 961 14.04 -40.71 9.08
CA PRO A 961 14.31 -40.10 7.77
C PRO A 961 15.77 -39.63 7.63
N GLY A 962 16.29 -38.90 8.62
CA GLY A 962 17.67 -38.42 8.62
C GLY A 962 18.74 -39.53 8.66
N VAL A 963 18.45 -40.71 9.22
CA VAL A 963 19.39 -41.84 9.24
C VAL A 963 19.44 -42.50 7.87
N LEU A 964 18.27 -42.78 7.28
CA LEU A 964 18.14 -43.31 5.92
C LEU A 964 18.80 -42.38 4.90
N PHE A 965 18.60 -41.06 5.05
CA PHE A 965 19.26 -40.04 4.22
C PHE A 965 20.78 -40.14 4.31
N ALA A 966 21.34 -40.19 5.53
CA ALA A 966 22.78 -40.25 5.73
C ALA A 966 23.42 -41.54 5.18
N LEU A 967 22.74 -42.68 5.35
CA LEU A 967 23.13 -43.95 4.75
C LEU A 967 23.05 -43.91 3.22
N GLY A 968 21.99 -43.34 2.66
CA GLY A 968 21.83 -43.13 1.22
C GLY A 968 22.98 -42.30 0.64
N ARG A 969 23.34 -41.18 1.28
CA ARG A 969 24.50 -40.35 0.89
C ARG A 969 25.82 -41.12 0.96
N LEU A 970 26.02 -41.93 2.01
CA LEU A 970 27.20 -42.78 2.12
C LEU A 970 27.29 -43.78 0.96
N GLN A 971 26.17 -44.42 0.58
CA GLN A 971 26.14 -45.35 -0.55
C GLN A 971 26.38 -44.64 -1.89
N LEU A 972 25.83 -43.44 -2.07
CA LEU A 972 26.07 -42.61 -3.25
C LEU A 972 27.57 -42.24 -3.37
N ALA A 973 28.20 -41.88 -2.26
CA ALA A 973 29.63 -41.58 -2.21
C ALA A 973 30.52 -42.80 -2.48
N LYS A 974 30.05 -44.02 -2.16
CA LYS A 974 30.70 -45.30 -2.48
C LYS A 974 30.48 -45.77 -3.93
N GLY A 975 29.57 -45.12 -4.68
CA GLY A 975 29.20 -45.51 -6.05
C GLY A 975 28.12 -46.59 -6.13
N ASN A 976 27.46 -46.91 -5.02
CA ASN A 976 26.37 -47.87 -4.96
C ASN A 976 25.03 -47.19 -5.29
N ASP A 977 24.89 -46.66 -6.51
CA ASP A 977 23.83 -45.70 -6.87
C ASP A 977 22.40 -46.28 -6.73
N ALA A 978 22.19 -47.58 -6.98
CA ALA A 978 20.89 -48.22 -6.84
C ALA A 978 20.44 -48.36 -5.37
N GLU A 979 21.36 -48.76 -4.49
CA GLU A 979 21.10 -48.86 -3.04
C GLU A 979 20.89 -47.47 -2.42
N ALA A 980 21.71 -46.49 -2.86
CA ALA A 980 21.55 -45.10 -2.47
C ALA A 980 20.16 -44.58 -2.82
N LEU A 981 19.69 -44.81 -4.05
CA LEU A 981 18.36 -44.38 -4.49
C LEU A 981 17.25 -45.00 -3.62
N THR A 982 17.33 -46.28 -3.29
CA THR A 982 16.35 -46.94 -2.40
C THR A 982 16.29 -46.27 -1.03
N LEU A 983 17.45 -46.03 -0.40
CA LEU A 983 17.52 -45.41 0.93
C LEU A 983 17.05 -43.95 0.91
N LEU A 984 17.36 -43.19 -0.14
CA LEU A 984 16.91 -41.81 -0.28
C LEU A 984 15.38 -41.73 -0.52
N LEU A 985 14.81 -42.65 -1.29
CA LEU A 985 13.36 -42.74 -1.47
C LEU A 985 12.65 -43.16 -0.18
N GLU A 986 13.20 -44.14 0.55
CA GLU A 986 12.65 -44.53 1.86
C GLU A 986 12.73 -43.36 2.86
N SER A 987 13.83 -42.60 2.84
CA SER A 987 13.97 -41.38 3.64
C SER A 987 12.88 -40.36 3.31
N GLN A 988 12.61 -40.15 2.01
CA GLN A 988 11.55 -39.27 1.53
C GLN A 988 10.15 -39.75 2.00
N GLU A 989 9.86 -41.05 1.88
CA GLU A 989 8.60 -41.65 2.33
C GLU A 989 8.40 -41.53 3.85
N ASN A 990 9.49 -41.51 4.61
CA ASN A 990 9.48 -41.30 6.06
C ASN A 990 9.54 -39.80 6.48
N GLY A 991 9.35 -38.88 5.52
CA GLY A 991 9.11 -37.46 5.81
C GLY A 991 10.33 -36.54 5.68
N GLU A 992 11.47 -36.99 5.16
CA GLU A 992 12.57 -36.09 4.80
C GLU A 992 12.17 -35.21 3.60
N ASP A 993 12.29 -33.89 3.76
CA ASP A 993 11.87 -32.91 2.74
C ASP A 993 12.89 -31.75 2.56
N SER A 994 14.18 -32.06 2.59
CA SER A 994 15.24 -31.06 2.44
C SER A 994 15.73 -30.86 1.00
N ALA A 995 16.30 -29.67 0.74
CA ALA A 995 16.98 -29.39 -0.52
C ALA A 995 18.10 -30.40 -0.83
N ALA A 996 18.80 -30.81 0.24
CA ALA A 996 19.89 -31.78 0.17
C ALA A 996 19.37 -33.15 -0.30
N LEU A 997 18.26 -33.66 0.27
CA LEU A 997 17.61 -34.89 -0.20
C LEU A 997 17.34 -34.85 -1.71
N TYR A 998 16.67 -33.81 -2.19
CA TYR A 998 16.33 -33.71 -3.61
C TYR A 998 17.54 -33.58 -4.51
N SER A 999 18.61 -32.91 -4.06
CA SER A 999 19.86 -32.85 -4.82
C SER A 999 20.54 -34.22 -4.93
N GLU A 1000 20.54 -35.01 -3.85
CA GLU A 1000 21.14 -36.35 -3.82
C GLU A 1000 20.30 -37.35 -4.63
N LEU A 1001 18.96 -37.24 -4.58
CA LEU A 1001 18.05 -37.95 -5.50
C LEU A 1001 18.33 -37.58 -6.97
N GLY A 1002 18.49 -36.28 -7.25
CA GLY A 1002 18.84 -35.78 -8.58
C GLY A 1002 20.17 -36.33 -9.08
N GLU A 1003 21.18 -36.41 -8.21
CA GLU A 1003 22.47 -37.02 -8.52
C GLU A 1003 22.36 -38.54 -8.76
N ALA A 1004 21.64 -39.27 -7.89
CA ALA A 1004 21.39 -40.70 -8.05
C ALA A 1004 20.69 -41.01 -9.38
N TYR A 1005 19.63 -40.27 -9.72
CA TYR A 1005 18.95 -40.41 -11.00
C TYR A 1005 19.86 -40.07 -12.18
N SER A 1006 20.71 -39.05 -12.05
CA SER A 1006 21.64 -38.65 -13.10
C SER A 1006 22.67 -39.75 -13.38
N ARG A 1007 23.25 -40.37 -12.34
CA ARG A 1007 24.19 -41.50 -12.48
C ARG A 1007 23.53 -42.74 -13.07
N LEU A 1008 22.27 -42.99 -12.71
CA LEU A 1008 21.43 -44.05 -13.30
C LEU A 1008 20.84 -43.69 -14.67
N LYS A 1009 21.16 -42.51 -15.22
CA LYS A 1009 20.68 -41.98 -16.51
C LYS A 1009 19.15 -41.88 -16.62
N GLN A 1010 18.45 -41.75 -15.50
CA GLN A 1010 17.00 -41.55 -15.43
C GLN A 1010 16.63 -40.06 -15.59
N TRP A 1011 16.96 -39.47 -16.74
CA TRP A 1011 16.89 -38.02 -16.98
C TRP A 1011 15.51 -37.39 -16.73
N GLU A 1012 14.43 -38.13 -16.97
CA GLU A 1012 13.06 -37.66 -16.72
C GLU A 1012 12.78 -37.35 -15.24
N LYS A 1013 13.47 -38.03 -14.32
CA LYS A 1013 13.35 -37.81 -12.87
C LYS A 1013 14.39 -36.81 -12.32
N VAL A 1014 15.46 -36.54 -13.07
CA VAL A 1014 16.52 -35.60 -12.66
C VAL A 1014 15.98 -34.17 -12.60
N VAL A 1015 15.21 -33.75 -13.61
CA VAL A 1015 14.62 -32.40 -13.68
C VAL A 1015 13.74 -32.08 -12.46
N PRO A 1016 12.68 -32.86 -12.15
CA PRO A 1016 11.81 -32.55 -11.00
C PRO A 1016 12.55 -32.63 -9.66
N ALA A 1017 13.58 -33.48 -9.53
CA ALA A 1017 14.42 -33.54 -8.35
C ALA A 1017 15.23 -32.25 -8.16
N TYR A 1018 15.97 -31.79 -9.17
CA TYR A 1018 16.74 -30.54 -9.06
C TYR A 1018 15.84 -29.29 -8.99
N GLU A 1019 14.66 -29.29 -9.62
CA GLU A 1019 13.67 -28.23 -9.41
C GLU A 1019 13.19 -28.20 -7.96
N ALA A 1020 12.93 -29.36 -7.35
CA ALA A 1020 12.57 -29.44 -5.93
C ALA A 1020 13.71 -28.99 -4.99
N ALA A 1021 14.97 -29.28 -5.36
CA ALA A 1021 16.15 -28.79 -4.65
C ALA A 1021 16.30 -27.27 -4.77
N LEU A 1022 16.19 -26.73 -5.99
CA LEU A 1022 16.30 -25.29 -6.26
C LEU A 1022 15.14 -24.48 -5.69
N ARG A 1023 13.91 -25.03 -5.66
CA ARG A 1023 12.80 -24.41 -4.91
C ARG A 1023 13.17 -24.14 -3.46
N ARG A 1024 14.04 -24.98 -2.88
CA ARG A 1024 14.52 -24.91 -1.48
C ARG A 1024 15.82 -24.14 -1.27
N ASN A 1025 16.71 -24.14 -2.25
CA ASN A 1025 17.90 -23.30 -2.25
C ASN A 1025 18.14 -22.75 -3.65
N ARG A 1026 17.49 -21.62 -3.93
CA ARG A 1026 17.47 -21.03 -5.27
C ARG A 1026 18.87 -20.69 -5.71
N ARG A 1027 19.72 -20.07 -4.89
CA ARG A 1027 21.04 -19.54 -5.29
C ARG A 1027 22.11 -20.60 -5.65
N ASN A 1028 21.83 -21.90 -5.54
CA ASN A 1028 22.83 -22.93 -5.81
C ASN A 1028 23.19 -23.06 -7.31
N VAL A 1029 24.40 -22.64 -7.67
CA VAL A 1029 24.90 -22.65 -9.05
C VAL A 1029 25.08 -24.07 -9.59
N ALA A 1030 25.61 -24.98 -8.77
CA ALA A 1030 25.89 -26.36 -9.19
C ALA A 1030 24.60 -27.10 -9.55
N TRP A 1031 23.56 -26.99 -8.73
CA TRP A 1031 22.27 -27.62 -8.99
C TRP A 1031 21.58 -27.04 -10.22
N ARG A 1032 21.70 -25.73 -10.46
CA ARG A 1032 21.21 -25.10 -11.70
C ARG A 1032 21.93 -25.63 -12.93
N LEU A 1033 23.23 -25.85 -12.83
CA LEU A 1033 24.00 -26.42 -13.92
C LEU A 1033 23.57 -27.87 -14.21
N SER A 1034 23.40 -28.69 -13.17
CA SER A 1034 22.88 -30.06 -13.32
C SER A 1034 21.48 -30.09 -13.93
N LEU A 1035 20.61 -29.15 -13.53
CA LEU A 1035 19.29 -28.98 -14.13
C LEU A 1035 19.39 -28.59 -15.62
N ALA A 1036 20.25 -27.64 -15.97
CA ALA A 1036 20.46 -27.21 -17.36
C ALA A 1036 20.96 -28.37 -18.25
N GLN A 1037 21.87 -29.19 -17.73
CA GLN A 1037 22.38 -30.39 -18.40
C GLN A 1037 21.27 -31.41 -18.62
N ALA A 1038 20.45 -31.70 -17.59
CA ALA A 1038 19.33 -32.63 -17.70
C ALA A 1038 18.30 -32.17 -18.73
N LEU A 1039 17.94 -30.88 -18.73
CA LEU A 1039 17.04 -30.27 -19.71
C LEU A 1039 17.58 -30.39 -21.13
N GLY A 1040 18.89 -30.16 -21.32
CA GLY A 1040 19.56 -30.32 -22.61
C GLY A 1040 19.50 -31.77 -23.12
N ARG A 1041 19.72 -32.76 -22.23
CA ARG A 1041 19.62 -34.19 -22.56
C ARG A 1041 18.21 -34.64 -22.93
N LEU A 1042 17.19 -34.02 -22.34
CA LEU A 1042 15.77 -34.25 -22.68
C LEU A 1042 15.31 -33.50 -23.93
N GLY A 1043 16.18 -32.75 -24.61
CA GLY A 1043 15.83 -31.97 -25.79
C GLY A 1043 15.03 -30.69 -25.50
N LYS A 1044 14.93 -30.28 -24.23
CA LYS A 1044 14.27 -29.03 -23.81
C LYS A 1044 15.20 -27.82 -23.99
N VAL A 1045 15.54 -27.53 -25.25
CA VAL A 1045 16.61 -26.59 -25.62
C VAL A 1045 16.43 -25.20 -25.02
N ARG A 1046 15.22 -24.64 -25.04
CA ARG A 1046 14.95 -23.28 -24.52
C ARG A 1046 15.11 -23.18 -23.01
N GLU A 1047 14.57 -24.16 -22.28
CA GLU A 1047 14.69 -24.21 -20.81
C GLU A 1047 16.15 -24.41 -20.40
N ALA A 1048 16.88 -25.29 -21.13
CA ALA A 1048 18.30 -25.51 -20.90
C ALA A 1048 19.14 -24.25 -21.15
N GLU A 1049 18.89 -23.52 -22.25
CA GLU A 1049 19.56 -22.27 -22.58
C GLU A 1049 19.38 -21.23 -21.47
N GLU A 1050 18.14 -21.06 -20.99
CA GLU A 1050 17.83 -20.12 -19.92
C GLU A 1050 18.64 -20.44 -18.67
N LYS A 1051 18.68 -21.71 -18.24
CA LYS A 1051 19.40 -22.14 -17.05
C LYS A 1051 20.91 -22.06 -17.19
N TYR A 1052 21.48 -22.37 -18.36
CA TYR A 1052 22.91 -22.14 -18.59
C TYR A 1052 23.28 -20.66 -18.51
N ARG A 1053 22.46 -19.78 -19.08
CA ARG A 1053 22.68 -18.33 -18.98
C ARG A 1053 22.49 -17.81 -17.55
N ASP A 1054 21.59 -18.39 -16.77
CA ASP A 1054 21.44 -18.07 -15.34
C ASP A 1054 22.70 -18.48 -14.56
N VAL A 1055 23.26 -19.65 -14.84
CA VAL A 1055 24.54 -20.08 -14.28
C VAL A 1055 25.64 -19.10 -14.66
N LEU A 1056 25.77 -18.73 -15.94
CA LEU A 1056 26.80 -17.79 -16.40
C LEU A 1056 26.63 -16.36 -15.85
N ALA A 1057 25.42 -15.97 -15.49
CA ALA A 1057 25.18 -14.67 -14.85
C ALA A 1057 25.62 -14.66 -13.38
N LEU A 1058 25.56 -15.81 -12.71
CA LEU A 1058 26.00 -15.97 -11.32
C LEU A 1058 27.49 -16.34 -11.22
N ASP A 1059 28.00 -17.10 -12.18
CA ASP A 1059 29.39 -17.52 -12.34
C ASP A 1059 29.77 -17.50 -13.82
N SER A 1060 30.30 -16.36 -14.27
CA SER A 1060 30.73 -16.15 -15.66
C SER A 1060 31.90 -17.04 -16.07
N SER A 1061 32.61 -17.63 -15.10
CA SER A 1061 33.77 -18.48 -15.32
C SER A 1061 33.42 -19.96 -15.54
N SER A 1062 32.15 -20.33 -15.39
CA SER A 1062 31.69 -21.72 -15.54
C SER A 1062 31.90 -22.26 -16.96
N THR A 1063 33.01 -22.97 -17.15
CA THR A 1063 33.37 -23.59 -18.44
C THR A 1063 32.33 -24.63 -18.88
N GLU A 1064 31.71 -25.32 -17.91
CA GLU A 1064 30.69 -26.33 -18.15
C GLU A 1064 29.40 -25.71 -18.69
N ALA A 1065 29.00 -24.54 -18.18
CA ALA A 1065 27.85 -23.81 -18.71
C ALA A 1065 28.09 -23.30 -20.14
N TRP A 1066 29.29 -22.77 -20.43
CA TRP A 1066 29.68 -22.35 -21.79
C TRP A 1066 29.66 -23.53 -22.79
N ARG A 1067 30.22 -24.69 -22.40
CA ARG A 1067 30.17 -25.90 -23.22
C ARG A 1067 28.73 -26.38 -23.43
N GLY A 1068 27.92 -26.33 -22.38
CA GLY A 1068 26.50 -26.68 -22.44
C GLY A 1068 25.73 -25.82 -23.43
N LEU A 1069 25.88 -24.48 -23.35
CA LEU A 1069 25.30 -23.51 -24.28
C LEU A 1069 25.73 -23.76 -25.73
N SER A 1070 27.04 -23.90 -25.97
CA SER A 1070 27.57 -24.20 -27.30
C SER A 1070 27.04 -25.53 -27.86
N GLY A 1071 26.88 -26.53 -27.00
CA GLY A 1071 26.31 -27.83 -27.33
C GLY A 1071 24.82 -27.81 -27.70
N LEU A 1072 24.07 -26.77 -27.33
CA LEU A 1072 22.66 -26.60 -27.71
C LEU A 1072 22.47 -26.11 -29.15
N GLY A 1073 23.53 -25.60 -29.80
CA GLY A 1073 23.53 -25.27 -31.24
C GLY A 1073 24.36 -24.04 -31.61
N LYS A 1074 24.57 -23.83 -32.92
CA LYS A 1074 25.44 -22.76 -33.48
C LYS A 1074 24.99 -21.31 -33.20
N ARG A 1075 23.83 -21.12 -32.57
CA ARG A 1075 23.28 -19.78 -32.28
C ARG A 1075 23.89 -19.18 -30.99
N PHE A 1076 24.56 -19.98 -30.17
CA PHE A 1076 24.87 -19.66 -28.78
C PHE A 1076 26.36 -19.65 -28.46
#